data_AF-A0AB39RSS7-F1
#
_entry.id   AF-A0AB39RSS7-F1
#
_cell.length_a   1.000
_cell.length_b   1.000
_cell.length_c   1.000
_cell.angle_alpha   90.00
_cell.angle_beta   90.00
_cell.angle_gamma   90.00
#
_symmetry.space_group_name_H-M   'P 1'
#
loop_
_entity.id
_entity.type
_entity.pdbx_description
1 polymer ?
#
loop_
_entity_poly.entity_id
_entity_poly.type
_entity_poly.pdbx_seq_one_letter_code
_entity_poly.pdbx_strand_id
1 'polypeptide(L)'
;MSALQDGGDSGPATGTERLLAEVLAGVVRVQQVPVDSHFFNDLGADSLVMAQFCARVRKRADLPTASMKDIYRHPTIRSLATALADAAPTPVPSPAAEVPPPAHTPTAVGASTEVAAAAGTRRFVICGMLQFLIFLGYSCLAALAAAEGHEWISAGSGLFDVYLRSVLFAGAGFLGLCTFPIVAKWTLIGRWRSGEFPLWGMAYLRFWVVKTLIRTSPLRLFTGSPLYVLYLRALGARIGKGVTILSHTIPVCTDLLTIGEGTIIRKDVLLSCYRAHAGVIQTGPVTLGSNVLVSEHTVLDIETSMGDCAQLGHASSLHTGQRVPDGERRHGSPAQPTEVDYRTVGPADCPTSKRTAYCALQLLNLLVVYLPLAMGGVSVLLTGVPQLQGLLNPKPVTSPAFYADALATSLVLFFGSLLAGLLVVGIVPRVLNRAITPGKVYPLYGVHYGIQRAIALMTNRKSFNTLFGDSSGIVHYLRYLGYDLSRVEQTGSNFGTEVQHENPYLSAVGTGTMIADGLSLMNADFSSTSFRVSRTSIGPRNFLGNRIAYPSRGKTGDNCLLATKVMVPIDGPVREGVGLLGSPSFEIPRTVMRDSRFNHLQTGDELRRRLAAKNRHNAATAGLYLLARLIHFFVITLITMGAVDLYPSLGALAIALASVLALAFTVVYFALIERASTGFKPQKPLYCSIYEPAFWRHERFWKLASIDYIQVFDGTPFKNVIWRLLGARIGKRVFDDGCFFPERTLVTIGDDSTLNAGTVVQCHSQEDGAFKSDCSAVGSGCTLGVGAFVHYGVTIGHGAVLAPDSFLMKGEEIPSRAQWGGNPAREMPDHIPHLEGRPEHNAAHASPARGN
;
A
#
# COMPACT_ATOMS: atom_id res chain seq x y z
N MET A 1 43.61 -15.05 25.24
CA MET A 1 45.09 -15.08 25.31
C MET A 1 45.59 -16.02 24.22
N SER A 2 46.43 -15.46 23.34
CA SER A 2 47.32 -16.08 22.34
C SER A 2 46.77 -17.09 21.32
N ALA A 3 46.63 -16.64 20.06
CA ALA A 3 47.31 -17.18 18.87
C ALA A 3 46.61 -16.71 17.58
N LEU A 4 46.88 -15.47 17.14
CA LEU A 4 46.70 -15.01 15.76
C LEU A 4 47.76 -13.95 15.48
N GLN A 5 48.98 -14.41 15.21
CA GLN A 5 50.01 -13.68 14.49
C GLN A 5 50.44 -14.60 13.36
N ASP A 6 50.01 -14.29 12.15
CA ASP A 6 50.80 -14.43 10.93
C ASP A 6 50.18 -13.53 9.87
N GLY A 7 51.07 -12.85 9.14
CA GLY A 7 50.81 -11.59 8.49
C GLY A 7 50.42 -11.70 7.03
N GLY A 8 49.44 -10.88 6.66
CA GLY A 8 49.25 -10.40 5.30
C GLY A 8 49.67 -8.93 5.27
N ASP A 9 50.68 -8.63 4.45
CA ASP A 9 51.29 -7.31 4.30
C ASP A 9 50.27 -6.29 3.78
N SER A 10 49.64 -5.54 4.69
CA SER A 10 48.66 -4.50 4.38
C SER A 10 49.38 -3.17 4.17
N GLY A 11 49.48 -2.69 2.93
CA GLY A 11 50.09 -1.39 2.61
C GLY A 11 49.49 -0.23 3.44
N PRO A 12 50.26 0.87 3.66
CA PRO A 12 49.93 1.91 4.64
C PRO A 12 48.58 2.57 4.36
N ALA A 13 47.74 2.65 5.38
CA ALA A 13 46.39 3.21 5.25
C ALA A 13 46.41 4.70 4.88
N THR A 14 45.63 5.08 3.87
CA THR A 14 45.45 6.48 3.46
C THR A 14 44.74 7.31 4.55
N GLY A 15 44.79 8.65 4.45
CA GLY A 15 44.12 9.54 5.42
C GLY A 15 42.63 9.23 5.54
N THR A 16 41.94 9.05 4.41
CA THR A 16 40.53 8.68 4.35
C THR A 16 40.25 7.30 4.97
N GLU A 17 41.12 6.30 4.72
CA GLU A 17 40.97 4.97 5.32
C GLU A 17 41.06 4.99 6.85
N ARG A 18 42.00 5.74 7.42
CA ARG A 18 42.09 5.86 8.89
C ARG A 18 40.86 6.51 9.49
N LEU A 19 40.38 7.59 8.88
CA LEU A 19 39.22 8.30 9.36
C LEU A 19 37.93 7.45 9.27
N LEU A 20 37.76 6.69 8.18
CA LEU A 20 36.68 5.70 8.07
C LEU A 20 36.84 4.57 9.11
N ALA A 21 38.05 4.08 9.36
CA ALA A 21 38.31 3.05 10.37
C ALA A 21 38.00 3.51 11.80
N GLU A 22 38.33 4.75 12.15
CA GLU A 22 37.99 5.35 13.44
C GLU A 22 36.47 5.44 13.64
N VAL A 23 35.75 5.91 12.62
CA VAL A 23 34.29 6.02 12.68
C VAL A 23 33.68 4.62 12.82
N LEU A 24 34.15 3.63 12.06
CA LEU A 24 33.65 2.25 12.13
C LEU A 24 33.94 1.64 13.51
N ALA A 25 35.16 1.80 14.03
CA ALA A 25 35.57 1.33 15.36
C ALA A 25 34.65 1.88 16.46
N GLY A 26 34.30 3.16 16.38
CA GLY A 26 33.35 3.80 17.30
C GLY A 26 31.91 3.28 17.17
N VAL A 27 31.51 2.74 16.01
CA VAL A 27 30.16 2.16 15.83
C VAL A 27 30.12 0.73 16.35
N VAL A 28 31.10 -0.10 15.98
CA VAL A 28 31.17 -1.51 16.43
C VAL A 28 31.71 -1.66 17.85
N ARG A 29 32.14 -0.56 18.49
CA ARG A 29 32.68 -0.48 19.86
C ARG A 29 33.94 -1.34 20.07
N VAL A 30 34.87 -1.28 19.12
CA VAL A 30 36.20 -1.90 19.22
C VAL A 30 37.27 -0.81 19.19
N GLN A 31 38.49 -1.12 19.63
CA GLN A 31 39.58 -0.13 19.68
C GLN A 31 40.11 0.23 18.29
N GLN A 32 40.27 -0.76 17.40
CA GLN A 32 40.73 -0.57 16.03
C GLN A 32 40.07 -1.58 15.10
N VAL A 33 39.83 -1.18 13.85
CA VAL A 33 39.29 -2.04 12.80
C VAL A 33 40.35 -2.13 11.68
N PRO A 34 40.83 -3.33 11.32
CA PRO A 34 41.72 -3.48 10.17
C PRO A 34 41.02 -3.03 8.88
N VAL A 35 41.74 -2.34 7.99
CA VAL A 35 41.15 -1.74 6.78
C VAL A 35 40.66 -2.76 5.76
N ASP A 36 41.20 -3.97 5.82
CA ASP A 36 40.89 -5.08 4.91
C ASP A 36 39.83 -6.05 5.49
N SER A 37 39.37 -5.83 6.73
CA SER A 37 38.33 -6.67 7.33
C SER A 37 36.99 -6.44 6.64
N HIS A 38 36.36 -7.55 6.22
CA HIS A 38 35.05 -7.54 5.59
C HIS A 38 33.98 -7.17 6.62
N PHE A 39 33.22 -6.10 6.35
CA PHE A 39 32.24 -5.53 7.29
C PHE A 39 31.27 -6.58 7.83
N PHE A 40 30.72 -7.42 6.96
CA PHE A 40 29.66 -8.37 7.33
C PHE A 40 30.17 -9.71 7.86
N ASN A 41 31.32 -10.18 7.37
CA ASN A 41 31.81 -11.53 7.62
C ASN A 41 32.77 -11.54 8.80
N ASP A 42 33.70 -10.58 8.84
CA ASP A 42 34.77 -10.54 9.83
C ASP A 42 34.36 -9.71 11.05
N LEU A 43 33.70 -8.57 10.82
CA LEU A 43 33.28 -7.66 11.88
C LEU A 43 31.87 -7.96 12.42
N GLY A 44 31.15 -8.87 11.77
CA GLY A 44 29.77 -9.22 12.11
C GLY A 44 28.79 -8.03 12.06
N ALA A 45 29.13 -6.98 11.30
CA ALA A 45 28.29 -5.81 11.16
C ALA A 45 27.01 -6.18 10.40
N ASP A 46 25.88 -5.61 10.84
CA ASP A 46 24.61 -5.72 10.13
C ASP A 46 24.23 -4.37 9.49
N SER A 47 23.10 -4.34 8.79
CA SER A 47 22.62 -3.11 8.14
C SER A 47 22.32 -1.97 9.11
N LEU A 48 22.01 -2.25 10.39
CA LEU A 48 21.78 -1.21 11.39
C LEU A 48 23.10 -0.55 11.81
N VAL A 49 24.12 -1.38 12.06
CA VAL A 49 25.50 -0.93 12.35
C VAL A 49 26.01 -0.11 11.16
N MET A 50 25.80 -0.58 9.94
CA MET A 50 26.27 0.13 8.74
C MET A 50 25.48 1.43 8.47
N ALA A 51 24.17 1.48 8.75
CA ALA A 51 23.41 2.73 8.69
C ALA A 51 23.93 3.78 9.69
N GLN A 52 24.27 3.36 10.92
CA GLN A 52 24.91 4.23 11.91
C GLN A 52 26.29 4.70 11.47
N PHE A 53 27.06 3.82 10.82
CA PHE A 53 28.34 4.18 10.21
C PHE A 53 28.17 5.24 9.12
N CYS A 54 27.29 5.01 8.14
CA CYS A 54 26.92 6.01 7.11
C CYS A 54 26.51 7.35 7.74
N ALA A 55 25.61 7.32 8.73
CA ALA A 55 25.13 8.53 9.38
C ALA A 55 26.26 9.31 10.09
N ARG A 56 27.23 8.63 10.71
CA ARG A 56 28.39 9.28 11.34
C ARG A 56 29.40 9.80 10.32
N VAL A 57 29.63 9.05 9.23
CA VAL A 57 30.49 9.51 8.12
C VAL A 57 29.90 10.78 7.50
N ARG A 58 28.58 10.85 7.27
CA ARG A 58 27.92 12.06 6.73
C ARG A 58 28.04 13.30 7.64
N LYS A 59 28.21 13.13 8.96
CA LYS A 59 28.40 14.24 9.91
C LYS A 59 29.82 14.80 9.90
N ARG A 60 30.74 14.17 9.18
CA ARG A 60 32.15 14.55 9.06
C ARG A 60 32.40 15.18 7.69
N ALA A 61 32.63 16.49 7.66
CA ALA A 61 32.88 17.24 6.42
C ALA A 61 34.21 16.86 5.75
N ASP A 62 35.10 16.20 6.47
CA ASP A 62 36.40 15.70 6.02
C ASP A 62 36.34 14.31 5.37
N LEU A 63 35.16 13.70 5.26
CA LEU A 63 34.95 12.39 4.63
C LEU A 63 33.95 12.48 3.46
N PRO A 64 34.19 11.75 2.36
CA PRO A 64 33.20 11.59 1.30
C PRO A 64 31.96 10.86 1.80
N THR A 65 30.80 11.23 1.30
CA THR A 65 29.52 10.63 1.69
C THR A 65 29.42 9.20 1.18
N ALA A 66 29.14 8.25 2.07
CA ALA A 66 28.93 6.85 1.73
C ALA A 66 27.44 6.49 1.84
N SER A 67 26.91 5.78 0.84
CA SER A 67 25.58 5.19 0.90
C SER A 67 25.62 3.71 1.28
N MET A 68 24.48 3.18 1.75
CA MET A 68 24.37 1.75 2.09
C MET A 68 24.68 0.82 0.89
N LYS A 69 24.40 1.26 -0.35
CA LYS A 69 24.76 0.50 -1.56
C LYS A 69 26.27 0.43 -1.74
N ASP A 70 26.99 1.51 -1.44
CA ASP A 70 28.44 1.57 -1.60
C ASP A 70 29.11 0.64 -0.59
N ILE A 71 28.61 0.59 0.65
CA ILE A 71 29.07 -0.36 1.68
C ILE A 71 28.89 -1.82 1.24
N TYR A 72 27.74 -2.18 0.66
CA TYR A 72 27.52 -3.56 0.19
C TYR A 72 28.39 -3.90 -1.03
N ARG A 73 28.65 -2.95 -1.93
CA ARG A 73 29.51 -3.15 -3.11
C ARG A 73 30.99 -3.19 -2.76
N HIS A 74 31.39 -2.44 -1.74
CA HIS A 74 32.77 -2.27 -1.31
C HIS A 74 32.87 -2.58 0.19
N PRO A 75 32.85 -3.88 0.57
CA PRO A 75 32.64 -4.30 1.96
C PRO A 75 33.89 -4.25 2.84
N THR A 76 34.92 -3.47 2.46
CA THR A 76 36.13 -3.24 3.26
C THR A 76 36.43 -1.74 3.27
N ILE A 77 37.13 -1.24 4.29
CA ILE A 77 37.47 0.19 4.37
C ILE A 77 38.32 0.60 3.18
N ARG A 78 39.29 -0.25 2.79
CA ARG A 78 40.17 0.01 1.65
C ARG A 78 39.35 0.13 0.36
N SER A 79 38.54 -0.87 0.02
CA SER A 79 37.74 -0.83 -1.21
C SER A 79 36.71 0.30 -1.21
N LEU A 80 36.13 0.64 -0.06
CA LEU A 80 35.21 1.75 0.07
C LEU A 80 35.92 3.09 -0.13
N ALA A 81 37.08 3.30 0.49
CA ALA A 81 37.86 4.53 0.34
C ALA A 81 38.30 4.74 -1.12
N THR A 82 38.74 3.68 -1.79
CA THR A 82 39.08 3.73 -3.23
C THR A 82 37.87 4.12 -4.07
N ALA A 83 36.73 3.45 -3.88
CA ALA A 83 35.52 3.72 -4.65
C ALA A 83 34.97 5.14 -4.44
N LEU A 84 35.08 5.68 -3.22
CA LEU A 84 34.66 7.05 -2.91
C LEU A 84 35.66 8.10 -3.43
N ALA A 85 36.94 7.77 -3.55
CA ALA A 85 37.95 8.64 -4.16
C ALA A 85 37.77 8.74 -5.68
N ASP A 86 37.46 7.62 -6.35
CA ASP A 86 37.19 7.58 -7.80
C ASP A 86 35.85 8.24 -8.17
N ALA A 87 34.94 8.43 -7.20
CA ALA A 87 33.65 9.09 -7.38
C ALA A 87 33.71 10.64 -7.19
N ALA A 88 34.88 11.21 -6.89
CA ALA A 88 35.06 12.66 -6.88
C ALA A 88 34.96 13.23 -8.32
N PRO A 89 34.46 14.46 -8.54
CA PRO A 89 34.00 14.88 -9.86
C PRO A 89 35.16 15.06 -10.85
N THR A 90 35.12 14.32 -11.96
CA THR A 90 35.78 14.73 -13.20
C THR A 90 34.97 15.88 -13.83
N PRO A 91 35.59 16.98 -14.30
CA PRO A 91 34.86 18.07 -14.96
C PRO A 91 34.17 17.52 -16.22
N VAL A 92 32.83 17.61 -16.27
CA VAL A 92 32.06 17.26 -17.46
C VAL A 92 32.28 18.34 -18.53
N PRO A 93 32.65 18.00 -19.79
CA PRO A 93 32.75 18.98 -20.86
C PRO A 93 31.37 19.56 -21.21
N SER A 94 31.35 20.88 -21.42
CA SER A 94 30.18 21.66 -21.83
C SER A 94 29.52 21.09 -23.10
N PRO A 95 28.18 20.87 -23.15
CA PRO A 95 27.50 20.56 -24.39
C PRO A 95 27.25 21.85 -25.17
N ALA A 96 28.07 22.08 -26.20
CA ALA A 96 27.74 22.96 -27.31
C ALA A 96 26.95 22.18 -28.36
N ALA A 97 25.69 22.55 -28.59
CA ALA A 97 25.03 22.67 -29.89
C ALA A 97 23.52 22.90 -29.69
N GLU A 98 23.07 24.12 -29.99
CA GLU A 98 21.68 24.53 -30.07
C GLU A 98 20.91 23.80 -31.18
N VAL A 99 19.68 23.40 -30.88
CA VAL A 99 18.58 23.25 -31.85
C VAL A 99 17.33 23.89 -31.20
N PRO A 100 16.57 24.76 -31.90
CA PRO A 100 15.64 25.69 -31.26
C PRO A 100 14.33 25.03 -30.78
N PRO A 101 13.68 25.56 -29.73
CA PRO A 101 12.42 25.03 -29.23
C PRO A 101 11.22 25.49 -30.09
N PRO A 102 10.18 24.65 -30.31
CA PRO A 102 8.89 25.12 -30.78
C PRO A 102 8.18 25.91 -29.68
N ALA A 103 7.61 27.04 -30.09
CA ALA A 103 6.91 27.99 -29.23
C ALA A 103 5.64 27.40 -28.61
N HIS A 104 5.66 27.16 -27.30
CA HIS A 104 4.46 27.15 -26.49
C HIS A 104 4.68 27.97 -25.22
N THR A 105 3.88 29.03 -25.11
CA THR A 105 3.83 30.02 -24.04
C THR A 105 3.69 29.34 -22.67
N PRO A 106 4.68 29.41 -21.77
CA PRO A 106 4.50 29.01 -20.39
C PRO A 106 3.63 30.07 -19.71
N THR A 107 2.45 29.66 -19.26
CA THR A 107 1.67 30.45 -18.31
C THR A 107 2.48 30.48 -17.02
N ALA A 108 2.89 31.68 -16.59
CA ALA A 108 3.70 31.90 -15.41
C ALA A 108 3.05 31.27 -14.16
N VAL A 109 3.62 30.16 -13.69
CA VAL A 109 3.43 29.68 -12.33
C VAL A 109 4.37 30.55 -11.49
N GLY A 110 3.79 31.51 -10.76
CA GLY A 110 4.54 32.37 -9.85
C GLY A 110 5.29 31.52 -8.84
N ALA A 111 6.62 31.69 -8.83
CA ALA A 111 7.48 31.24 -7.76
C ALA A 111 7.12 32.01 -6.49
N SER A 112 6.46 31.33 -5.56
CA SER A 112 6.43 31.71 -4.16
C SER A 112 6.77 30.46 -3.35
N THR A 113 8.06 30.18 -3.21
CA THR A 113 8.59 29.24 -2.20
C THR A 113 8.54 29.91 -0.82
N GLU A 114 7.38 30.46 -0.45
CA GLU A 114 7.04 30.62 0.95
C GLU A 114 6.49 29.27 1.38
N VAL A 115 7.09 28.66 2.40
CA VAL A 115 6.46 27.59 3.18
C VAL A 115 5.04 28.07 3.46
N ALA A 116 4.04 27.48 2.78
CA ALA A 116 2.65 27.91 2.93
C ALA A 116 2.36 27.93 4.43
N ALA A 117 2.09 29.12 4.97
CA ALA A 117 2.05 29.35 6.41
C ALA A 117 1.21 28.25 7.07
N ALA A 118 1.82 27.54 8.03
CA ALA A 118 1.20 26.41 8.73
C ALA A 118 -0.25 26.75 9.04
N ALA A 119 -1.19 25.98 8.48
CA ALA A 119 -2.60 26.33 8.52
C ALA A 119 -3.01 26.58 9.98
N GLY A 120 -3.61 27.74 10.27
CA GLY A 120 -4.01 28.06 11.64
C GLY A 120 -4.90 26.97 12.22
N THR A 121 -4.73 26.62 13.51
CA THR A 121 -5.51 25.59 14.21
C THR A 121 -7.03 25.77 14.02
N ARG A 122 -7.51 27.01 13.88
CA ARG A 122 -8.90 27.32 13.55
C ARG A 122 -9.36 26.73 12.22
N ARG A 123 -8.58 26.88 11.14
CA ARG A 123 -8.89 26.32 9.81
C ARG A 123 -8.94 24.79 9.85
N PHE A 124 -7.98 24.18 10.54
CA PHE A 124 -7.94 22.74 10.76
C PHE A 124 -9.20 22.21 11.45
N VAL A 125 -9.63 22.84 12.55
CA VAL A 125 -10.84 22.44 13.29
C VAL A 125 -12.12 22.69 12.50
N ILE A 126 -12.25 23.86 11.85
CA ILE A 126 -13.42 24.19 11.03
C ILE A 126 -13.55 23.21 9.86
N CYS A 127 -12.45 22.89 9.18
CA CYS A 127 -12.44 21.90 8.11
C CYS A 127 -12.93 20.54 8.62
N GLY A 128 -12.41 20.07 9.75
CA GLY A 128 -12.88 18.81 10.37
C GLY A 128 -14.37 18.83 10.73
N MET A 129 -14.88 19.93 11.29
CA MET A 129 -16.30 20.09 11.59
C MET A 129 -17.16 20.03 10.31
N LEU A 130 -16.75 20.72 9.24
CA LEU A 130 -17.45 20.67 7.96
C LEU A 130 -17.41 19.28 7.32
N GLN A 131 -16.28 18.57 7.40
CA GLN A 131 -16.18 17.17 6.94
C GLN A 131 -17.15 16.27 7.71
N PHE A 132 -17.26 16.44 9.03
CA PHE A 132 -18.23 15.70 9.85
C PHE A 132 -19.68 16.03 9.48
N LEU A 133 -20.02 17.31 9.29
CA LEU A 133 -21.37 17.72 8.87
C LEU A 133 -21.73 17.15 7.48
N ILE A 134 -20.77 17.09 6.55
CA ILE A 134 -20.97 16.48 5.23
C ILE A 134 -21.20 14.97 5.37
N PHE A 135 -20.42 14.28 6.22
CA PHE A 135 -20.63 12.86 6.51
C PHE A 135 -22.01 12.60 7.13
N LEU A 136 -22.43 13.44 8.09
CA LEU A 136 -23.75 13.35 8.70
C LEU A 136 -24.86 13.59 7.68
N GLY A 137 -24.74 14.62 6.86
CA GLY A 137 -25.68 14.92 5.78
C GLY A 137 -25.79 13.78 4.75
N TYR A 138 -24.65 13.20 4.36
CA TYR A 138 -24.62 12.03 3.48
C TYR A 138 -25.27 10.81 4.13
N SER A 139 -25.04 10.58 5.43
CA SER A 139 -25.67 9.49 6.18
C SER A 139 -27.18 9.67 6.30
N CYS A 140 -27.67 10.89 6.54
CA CYS A 140 -29.10 11.21 6.53
C CYS A 140 -29.73 10.99 5.14
N LEU A 141 -29.06 11.39 4.07
CA LEU A 141 -29.54 11.17 2.70
C LEU A 141 -29.61 9.67 2.36
N ALA A 142 -28.57 8.92 2.71
CA ALA A 142 -28.55 7.46 2.51
C ALA A 142 -29.63 6.76 3.34
N ALA A 143 -29.85 7.22 4.59
CA ALA A 143 -30.91 6.73 5.46
C ALA A 143 -32.30 6.97 4.87
N LEU A 144 -32.58 8.18 4.38
CA LEU A 144 -33.85 8.52 3.72
C LEU A 144 -34.06 7.65 2.47
N ALA A 145 -33.04 7.51 1.62
CA ALA A 145 -33.13 6.67 0.43
C ALA A 145 -33.40 5.20 0.77
N ALA A 146 -32.74 4.67 1.81
CA ALA A 146 -32.95 3.30 2.26
C ALA A 146 -34.35 3.08 2.85
N ALA A 147 -34.86 4.05 3.62
CA ALA A 147 -36.19 4.05 4.21
C ALA A 147 -37.31 4.02 3.15
N GLU A 148 -37.32 5.02 2.26
CA GLU A 148 -38.26 5.12 1.14
C GLU A 148 -38.18 3.90 0.23
N GLY A 149 -36.95 3.42 -0.01
CA GLY A 149 -36.71 2.20 -0.77
C GLY A 149 -37.32 0.96 -0.13
N HIS A 150 -37.15 0.80 1.17
CA HIS A 150 -37.70 -0.32 1.92
C HIS A 150 -39.23 -0.32 1.90
N GLU A 151 -39.86 0.83 2.18
CA GLU A 151 -41.32 0.98 2.14
C GLU A 151 -41.85 0.63 0.74
N TRP A 152 -41.22 1.17 -0.31
CA TRP A 152 -41.60 0.88 -1.70
C TRP A 152 -41.46 -0.59 -2.08
N ILE A 153 -40.37 -1.25 -1.69
CA ILE A 153 -40.14 -2.69 -1.96
C ILE A 153 -41.16 -3.54 -1.19
N SER A 154 -41.41 -3.21 0.08
CA SER A 154 -42.30 -3.97 0.97
C SER A 154 -43.77 -3.88 0.57
N ALA A 155 -44.18 -2.82 -0.14
CA ALA A 155 -45.52 -2.67 -0.72
C ALA A 155 -45.78 -3.59 -1.94
N GLY A 156 -44.83 -4.47 -2.29
CA GLY A 156 -44.97 -5.41 -3.41
C GLY A 156 -45.94 -6.57 -3.11
N SER A 157 -46.78 -6.91 -4.08
CA SER A 157 -47.71 -8.05 -3.99
C SER A 157 -47.05 -9.35 -4.45
N GLY A 158 -46.58 -10.15 -3.49
CA GLY A 158 -45.96 -11.46 -3.74
C GLY A 158 -44.47 -11.38 -4.12
N LEU A 159 -43.81 -12.55 -4.20
CA LEU A 159 -42.35 -12.67 -4.31
C LEU A 159 -41.79 -12.06 -5.60
N PHE A 160 -42.50 -12.18 -6.72
CA PHE A 160 -42.04 -11.62 -8.00
C PHE A 160 -42.06 -10.09 -8.01
N ASP A 161 -43.12 -9.45 -7.49
CA ASP A 161 -43.22 -7.99 -7.40
C ASP A 161 -42.16 -7.44 -6.42
N VAL A 162 -41.98 -8.07 -5.26
CA VAL A 162 -40.91 -7.71 -4.30
C VAL A 162 -39.53 -7.84 -4.93
N TYR A 163 -39.28 -8.92 -5.68
CA TYR A 163 -38.00 -9.12 -6.39
C TYR A 163 -37.79 -8.04 -7.47
N LEU A 164 -38.79 -7.76 -8.29
CA LEU A 164 -38.72 -6.75 -9.34
C LEU A 164 -38.48 -5.35 -8.76
N ARG A 165 -39.20 -4.97 -7.71
CA ARG A 165 -38.97 -3.71 -6.99
C ARG A 165 -37.58 -3.66 -6.37
N SER A 166 -37.09 -4.76 -5.81
CA SER A 166 -35.72 -4.84 -5.28
C SER A 166 -34.69 -4.60 -6.39
N VAL A 167 -34.86 -5.21 -7.57
CA VAL A 167 -34.00 -4.99 -8.74
C VAL A 167 -34.02 -3.52 -9.18
N LEU A 168 -35.22 -2.93 -9.28
CA LEU A 168 -35.38 -1.55 -9.73
C LEU A 168 -34.77 -0.54 -8.74
N PHE A 169 -35.05 -0.70 -7.45
CA PHE A 169 -34.48 0.18 -6.42
C PHE A 169 -32.96 0.00 -6.32
N ALA A 170 -32.47 -1.24 -6.28
CA ALA A 170 -31.04 -1.49 -6.25
C ALA A 170 -30.32 -0.93 -7.49
N GLY A 171 -30.95 -1.04 -8.66
CA GLY A 171 -30.44 -0.45 -9.89
C GLY A 171 -30.41 1.07 -9.85
N ALA A 172 -31.49 1.71 -9.41
CA ALA A 172 -31.54 3.15 -9.22
C ALA A 172 -30.51 3.64 -8.20
N GLY A 173 -30.39 2.95 -7.07
CA GLY A 173 -29.40 3.23 -6.02
C GLY A 173 -27.97 3.06 -6.52
N PHE A 174 -27.67 1.99 -7.26
CA PHE A 174 -26.37 1.77 -7.87
C PHE A 174 -26.04 2.88 -8.88
N LEU A 175 -26.97 3.23 -9.78
CA LEU A 175 -26.79 4.32 -10.73
C LEU A 175 -26.58 5.66 -10.01
N GLY A 176 -27.36 5.94 -8.96
CA GLY A 176 -27.20 7.11 -8.11
C GLY A 176 -25.81 7.18 -7.46
N LEU A 177 -25.35 6.11 -6.82
CA LEU A 177 -24.02 6.02 -6.20
C LEU A 177 -22.88 6.13 -7.22
N CYS A 178 -23.10 5.72 -8.47
CA CYS A 178 -22.12 5.84 -9.55
C CYS A 178 -22.06 7.26 -10.14
N THR A 179 -23.22 7.90 -10.32
CA THR A 179 -23.36 9.20 -10.98
C THR A 179 -23.13 10.37 -10.01
N PHE A 180 -23.44 10.19 -8.73
CA PHE A 180 -23.29 11.22 -7.71
C PHE A 180 -21.84 11.75 -7.60
N PRO A 181 -20.78 10.93 -7.56
CA PRO A 181 -19.40 11.42 -7.59
C PRO A 181 -19.06 12.23 -8.86
N ILE A 182 -19.65 11.87 -10.01
CA ILE A 182 -19.44 12.57 -11.28
C ILE A 182 -20.06 13.97 -11.20
N VAL A 183 -21.33 14.05 -10.80
CA VAL A 183 -22.04 15.31 -10.64
C VAL A 183 -21.31 16.18 -9.61
N ALA A 184 -20.99 15.63 -8.43
CA ALA A 184 -20.27 16.35 -7.37
C ALA A 184 -18.91 16.88 -7.85
N LYS A 185 -18.15 16.11 -8.63
CA LYS A 185 -16.88 16.58 -9.21
C LYS A 185 -17.10 17.78 -10.13
N TRP A 186 -18.06 17.71 -11.05
CA TRP A 186 -18.29 18.78 -12.02
C TRP A 186 -18.88 20.05 -11.40
N THR A 187 -19.70 19.92 -10.35
CA THR A 187 -20.28 21.07 -9.62
C THR A 187 -19.32 21.68 -8.60
N LEU A 188 -18.64 20.85 -7.80
CA LEU A 188 -17.76 21.32 -6.74
C LEU A 188 -16.35 21.64 -7.23
N ILE A 189 -15.89 21.15 -8.37
CA ILE A 189 -14.51 21.43 -8.84
C ILE A 189 -14.52 21.96 -10.27
N GLY A 190 -15.30 21.35 -11.16
CA GLY A 190 -15.22 21.60 -12.59
C GLY A 190 -14.08 20.79 -13.22
N ARG A 191 -13.23 21.42 -14.03
CA ARG A 191 -12.04 20.77 -14.62
C ARG A 191 -10.83 20.95 -13.72
N TRP A 192 -10.17 19.86 -13.36
CA TRP A 192 -8.87 19.92 -12.68
C TRP A 192 -7.83 20.62 -13.57
N ARG A 193 -7.01 21.47 -12.95
CA ARG A 193 -5.86 22.16 -13.57
C ARG A 193 -4.62 21.84 -12.74
N SER A 194 -3.43 21.84 -13.36
CA SER A 194 -2.18 21.76 -12.59
C SER A 194 -2.06 23.02 -11.71
N GLY A 195 -1.62 22.85 -10.47
CA GLY A 195 -1.57 23.93 -9.49
C GLY A 195 -1.59 23.43 -8.05
N GLU A 196 -1.60 24.40 -7.13
CA GLU A 196 -1.49 24.14 -5.69
C GLU A 196 -2.61 24.84 -4.91
N PHE A 197 -3.04 24.22 -3.82
CA PHE A 197 -3.95 24.86 -2.88
C PHE A 197 -3.66 24.41 -1.43
N PRO A 198 -3.83 25.32 -0.45
CA PRO A 198 -3.49 25.03 0.95
C PRO A 198 -4.42 23.97 1.54
N LEU A 199 -3.83 23.09 2.36
CA LEU A 199 -4.58 22.15 3.18
C LEU A 199 -5.52 22.89 4.15
N TRP A 200 -6.61 22.21 4.52
CA TRP A 200 -7.60 22.68 5.49
C TRP A 200 -8.38 23.95 5.08
N GLY A 201 -8.20 24.45 3.86
CA GLY A 201 -9.01 25.51 3.26
C GLY A 201 -10.28 25.00 2.58
N MET A 202 -11.07 25.92 2.01
CA MET A 202 -12.30 25.56 1.28
C MET A 202 -12.02 24.78 -0.01
N ALA A 203 -10.96 25.12 -0.74
CA ALA A 203 -10.50 24.36 -1.90
C ALA A 203 -10.15 22.91 -1.51
N TYR A 204 -9.46 22.74 -0.38
CA TYR A 204 -9.17 21.42 0.18
C TYR A 204 -10.42 20.66 0.58
N LEU A 205 -11.41 21.30 1.23
CA LEU A 205 -12.66 20.65 1.59
C LEU A 205 -13.40 20.13 0.35
N ARG A 206 -13.52 20.95 -0.71
CA ARG A 206 -14.13 20.55 -2.00
C ARG A 206 -13.37 19.37 -2.62
N PHE A 207 -12.04 19.43 -2.61
CA PHE A 207 -11.18 18.32 -3.05
C PHE A 207 -11.42 17.05 -2.22
N TRP A 208 -11.49 17.16 -0.90
CA TRP A 208 -11.71 16.02 0.00
C TRP A 208 -13.08 15.36 -0.24
N VAL A 209 -14.14 16.14 -0.43
CA VAL A 209 -15.48 15.60 -0.75
C VAL A 209 -15.42 14.78 -2.03
N VAL A 210 -14.90 15.36 -3.10
CA VAL A 210 -14.81 14.69 -4.41
C VAL A 210 -13.90 13.47 -4.34
N LYS A 211 -12.74 13.57 -3.69
CA LYS A 211 -11.84 12.45 -3.45
C LYS A 211 -12.54 11.30 -2.74
N THR A 212 -13.25 11.61 -1.65
CA THR A 212 -13.94 10.60 -0.82
C THR A 212 -15.02 9.90 -1.65
N LEU A 213 -15.88 10.65 -2.33
CA LEU A 213 -16.94 10.10 -3.19
C LEU A 213 -16.41 9.23 -4.32
N ILE A 214 -15.32 9.65 -4.98
CA ILE A 214 -14.68 8.87 -6.04
C ILE A 214 -14.10 7.57 -5.47
N ARG A 215 -13.39 7.63 -4.33
CA ARG A 215 -12.74 6.45 -3.71
C ARG A 215 -13.72 5.46 -3.11
N THR A 216 -14.90 5.89 -2.68
CA THR A 216 -15.97 5.03 -2.15
C THR A 216 -16.96 4.56 -3.23
N SER A 217 -16.79 5.00 -4.49
CA SER A 217 -17.67 4.63 -5.59
C SER A 217 -17.69 3.12 -5.84
N PRO A 218 -18.89 2.50 -6.06
CA PRO A 218 -18.99 1.08 -6.33
C PRO A 218 -18.36 0.68 -7.68
N LEU A 219 -18.07 1.65 -8.56
CA LEU A 219 -17.37 1.39 -9.82
C LEU A 219 -15.93 0.90 -9.64
N ARG A 220 -15.37 0.99 -8.43
CA ARG A 220 -14.12 0.30 -8.05
C ARG A 220 -14.21 -1.22 -8.20
N LEU A 221 -15.39 -1.82 -8.07
CA LEU A 221 -15.60 -3.26 -8.24
C LEU A 221 -15.46 -3.70 -9.71
N PHE A 222 -15.47 -2.75 -10.65
CA PHE A 222 -15.35 -2.98 -12.08
C PHE A 222 -13.93 -2.77 -12.62
N THR A 223 -12.91 -2.65 -11.74
CA THR A 223 -11.50 -2.64 -12.16
C THR A 223 -11.20 -3.81 -13.10
N GLY A 224 -10.58 -3.52 -14.25
CA GLY A 224 -10.35 -4.48 -15.33
C GLY A 224 -11.51 -4.61 -16.33
N SER A 225 -12.55 -3.79 -16.23
CA SER A 225 -13.70 -3.74 -17.16
C SER A 225 -13.73 -2.41 -17.94
N PRO A 226 -14.24 -2.38 -19.18
CA PRO A 226 -14.44 -1.13 -19.92
C PRO A 226 -15.37 -0.14 -19.20
N LEU A 227 -16.27 -0.62 -18.32
CA LEU A 227 -17.12 0.25 -17.49
C LEU A 227 -16.29 1.19 -16.60
N TYR A 228 -15.19 0.70 -16.05
CA TYR A 228 -14.29 1.51 -15.23
C TYR A 228 -13.60 2.59 -16.07
N VAL A 229 -13.23 2.29 -17.31
CA VAL A 229 -12.69 3.29 -18.25
C VAL A 229 -13.74 4.36 -18.60
N LEU A 230 -14.99 3.96 -18.85
CA LEU A 230 -16.08 4.91 -19.11
C LEU A 230 -16.32 5.84 -17.91
N TYR A 231 -16.26 5.30 -16.70
CA TYR A 231 -16.36 6.09 -15.47
C TYR A 231 -15.27 7.15 -15.35
N LEU A 232 -14.01 6.75 -15.55
CA LEU A 232 -12.88 7.68 -15.50
C LEU A 232 -12.99 8.77 -16.58
N ARG A 233 -13.46 8.43 -17.79
CA ARG A 233 -13.76 9.42 -18.83
C ARG A 233 -14.87 10.38 -18.43
N ALA A 234 -15.94 9.89 -17.81
CA ALA A 234 -17.02 10.75 -17.32
C ALA A 234 -16.56 11.71 -16.21
N LEU A 235 -15.57 11.31 -15.42
CA LEU A 235 -14.87 12.17 -14.46
C LEU A 235 -13.90 13.16 -15.11
N GLY A 236 -13.59 13.02 -16.41
CA GLY A 236 -12.76 13.97 -17.18
C GLY A 236 -11.44 13.41 -17.72
N ALA A 237 -11.08 12.15 -17.42
CA ALA A 237 -9.84 11.55 -17.91
C ALA A 237 -9.85 11.33 -19.42
N ARG A 238 -8.69 11.55 -20.06
CA ARG A 238 -8.51 11.36 -21.50
C ARG A 238 -7.94 9.97 -21.76
N ILE A 239 -8.80 9.00 -22.00
CA ILE A 239 -8.40 7.60 -22.15
C ILE A 239 -8.70 7.09 -23.56
N GLY A 240 -7.69 6.59 -24.27
CA GLY A 240 -7.77 6.03 -25.62
C GLY A 240 -8.55 4.71 -25.71
N LYS A 241 -8.68 4.17 -26.91
CA LYS A 241 -9.41 2.91 -27.15
C LYS A 241 -8.57 1.71 -26.68
N GLY A 242 -9.23 0.67 -26.18
CA GLY A 242 -8.53 -0.59 -25.82
C GLY A 242 -7.60 -0.51 -24.60
N VAL A 243 -7.70 0.54 -23.79
CA VAL A 243 -6.95 0.66 -22.54
C VAL A 243 -7.47 -0.35 -21.51
N THR A 244 -6.55 -1.01 -20.80
CA THR A 244 -6.87 -1.97 -19.73
C THR A 244 -6.26 -1.50 -18.42
N ILE A 245 -7.11 -1.19 -17.43
CA ILE A 245 -6.69 -0.71 -16.10
C ILE A 245 -7.09 -1.75 -15.05
N LEU A 246 -6.08 -2.36 -14.43
CA LEU A 246 -6.23 -3.41 -13.41
C LEU A 246 -5.90 -2.90 -11.99
N SER A 247 -5.40 -1.66 -11.85
CA SER A 247 -5.18 -1.05 -10.53
C SER A 247 -6.50 -0.66 -9.86
N HIS A 248 -6.59 -0.97 -8.57
CA HIS A 248 -7.71 -0.60 -7.70
C HIS A 248 -7.60 0.81 -7.12
N THR A 249 -6.48 1.50 -7.35
CA THR A 249 -6.27 2.89 -6.93
C THR A 249 -6.92 3.81 -7.96
N ILE A 250 -7.98 4.50 -7.55
CA ILE A 250 -8.72 5.40 -8.44
C ILE A 250 -8.01 6.76 -8.50
N PRO A 251 -7.64 7.27 -9.69
CA PRO A 251 -7.11 8.62 -9.84
C PRO A 251 -8.17 9.65 -9.44
N VAL A 252 -7.79 10.67 -8.68
CA VAL A 252 -8.73 11.68 -8.16
C VAL A 252 -8.79 12.90 -9.08
N CYS A 253 -7.62 13.39 -9.52
CA CYS A 253 -7.52 14.53 -10.43
C CYS A 253 -7.58 14.05 -11.89
N THR A 254 -8.73 13.49 -12.25
CA THR A 254 -8.96 12.76 -13.51
C THR A 254 -8.71 13.59 -14.77
N ASP A 255 -9.02 14.89 -14.82
CA ASP A 255 -8.76 15.71 -16.03
C ASP A 255 -7.26 15.86 -16.37
N LEU A 256 -6.38 15.57 -15.40
CA LEU A 256 -4.93 15.60 -15.54
C LEU A 256 -4.35 14.25 -15.97
N LEU A 257 -5.19 13.21 -16.09
CA LEU A 257 -4.79 11.89 -16.55
C LEU A 257 -5.02 11.75 -18.06
N THR A 258 -3.94 11.50 -18.81
CA THR A 258 -4.01 11.13 -20.23
C THR A 258 -3.42 9.73 -20.40
N ILE A 259 -4.15 8.87 -21.10
CA ILE A 259 -3.75 7.49 -21.40
C ILE A 259 -4.04 7.22 -22.88
N GLY A 260 -3.01 6.93 -23.68
CA GLY A 260 -3.12 6.57 -25.09
C GLY A 260 -3.76 5.20 -25.30
N GLU A 261 -4.07 4.88 -26.56
CA GLU A 261 -4.76 3.64 -26.89
C GLU A 261 -3.91 2.39 -26.62
N GLY A 262 -4.55 1.26 -26.31
CA GLY A 262 -3.84 0.00 -26.08
C GLY A 262 -2.93 -0.04 -24.85
N THR A 263 -2.94 0.99 -24.00
CA THR A 263 -2.13 1.05 -22.78
C THR A 263 -2.64 0.13 -21.68
N ILE A 264 -1.72 -0.47 -20.93
CA ILE A 264 -1.97 -1.45 -19.88
C ILE A 264 -1.42 -0.92 -18.57
N ILE A 265 -2.30 -0.79 -17.57
CA ILE A 265 -1.92 -0.46 -16.19
C ILE A 265 -2.23 -1.68 -15.33
N ARG A 266 -1.19 -2.31 -14.78
CA ARG A 266 -1.31 -3.50 -13.93
C ARG A 266 -1.89 -3.17 -12.55
N LYS A 267 -2.18 -4.20 -11.74
CA LYS A 267 -2.69 -4.00 -10.39
C LYS A 267 -1.65 -3.32 -9.48
N ASP A 268 -2.12 -2.71 -8.39
CA ASP A 268 -1.28 -2.07 -7.37
C ASP A 268 -0.35 -0.95 -7.88
N VAL A 269 -0.69 -0.33 -9.02
CA VAL A 269 -0.06 0.91 -9.49
C VAL A 269 -0.68 2.12 -8.78
N LEU A 270 0.16 3.03 -8.28
CA LEU A 270 -0.27 4.30 -7.68
C LEU A 270 -0.14 5.43 -8.72
N LEU A 271 -1.28 6.00 -9.15
CA LEU A 271 -1.36 7.13 -10.08
C LEU A 271 -2.47 8.12 -9.67
N SER A 272 -2.21 8.92 -8.64
CA SER A 272 -3.26 9.76 -8.04
C SER A 272 -3.56 11.06 -8.82
N CYS A 273 -2.61 11.54 -9.62
CA CYS A 273 -2.58 12.88 -10.25
C CYS A 273 -2.61 14.05 -9.24
N TYR A 274 -2.26 13.77 -7.98
CA TYR A 274 -1.99 14.76 -6.95
C TYR A 274 -1.04 14.16 -5.92
N ARG A 275 -0.39 15.02 -5.15
CA ARG A 275 0.34 14.71 -3.94
C ARG A 275 0.14 15.82 -2.91
N ALA A 276 0.34 15.51 -1.65
CA ALA A 276 0.47 16.52 -0.60
C ALA A 276 1.95 16.80 -0.36
N HIS A 277 2.30 18.07 -0.22
CA HIS A 277 3.66 18.52 0.03
C HIS A 277 3.62 19.80 0.86
N ALA A 278 4.42 19.89 1.92
CA ALA A 278 4.62 21.12 2.70
C ALA A 278 3.33 21.93 3.03
N GLY A 279 2.25 21.25 3.42
CA GLY A 279 1.01 21.94 3.81
C GLY A 279 0.05 22.28 2.65
N VAL A 280 0.36 21.90 1.41
CA VAL A 280 -0.49 22.10 0.22
C VAL A 280 -0.81 20.76 -0.46
N ILE A 281 -1.91 20.73 -1.22
CA ILE A 281 -2.12 19.72 -2.26
C ILE A 281 -1.58 20.29 -3.56
N GLN A 282 -0.68 19.54 -4.21
CA GLN A 282 -0.18 19.80 -5.55
C GLN A 282 -0.87 18.83 -6.51
N THR A 283 -1.56 19.36 -7.52
CA THR A 283 -2.16 18.57 -8.58
C THR A 283 -1.35 18.73 -9.85
N GLY A 284 -1.11 17.64 -10.60
CA GLY A 284 -0.34 17.69 -11.84
C GLY A 284 -0.65 16.50 -12.76
N PRO A 285 -0.29 16.60 -14.05
CA PRO A 285 -0.60 15.63 -15.07
C PRO A 285 0.25 14.38 -14.98
N VAL A 286 -0.35 13.28 -15.41
CA VAL A 286 0.33 12.02 -15.73
C VAL A 286 -0.11 11.65 -17.14
N THR A 287 0.86 11.57 -18.05
CA THR A 287 0.60 11.33 -19.48
C THR A 287 1.23 10.04 -19.93
N LEU A 288 0.42 9.05 -20.28
CA LEU A 288 0.86 7.79 -20.85
C LEU A 288 0.48 7.77 -22.33
N GLY A 289 1.44 7.50 -23.21
CA GLY A 289 1.24 7.31 -24.64
C GLY A 289 0.42 6.06 -24.97
N SER A 290 0.44 5.68 -26.24
CA SER A 290 -0.23 4.51 -26.79
C SER A 290 0.64 3.27 -26.61
N ASN A 291 0.01 2.13 -26.33
CA ASN A 291 0.66 0.85 -26.11
C ASN A 291 1.72 0.90 -25.01
N VAL A 292 1.51 1.69 -23.97
CA VAL A 292 2.39 1.74 -22.79
C VAL A 292 2.10 0.55 -21.87
N LEU A 293 3.13 0.02 -21.20
CA LEU A 293 2.98 -0.96 -20.12
C LEU A 293 3.48 -0.36 -18.79
N VAL A 294 2.62 -0.29 -17.79
CA VAL A 294 2.99 0.03 -16.40
C VAL A 294 2.76 -1.21 -15.54
N SER A 295 3.86 -1.78 -15.03
CA SER A 295 3.85 -3.04 -14.27
C SER A 295 3.43 -2.87 -12.80
N GLU A 296 3.22 -3.99 -12.09
CA GLU A 296 2.69 -4.00 -10.72
C GLU A 296 3.60 -3.32 -9.70
N HIS A 297 3.00 -2.79 -8.63
CA HIS A 297 3.69 -2.11 -7.52
C HIS A 297 4.53 -0.90 -7.96
N THR A 298 4.12 -0.24 -9.03
CA THR A 298 4.79 0.96 -9.55
C THR A 298 4.12 2.24 -9.07
N VAL A 299 4.91 3.28 -8.83
CA VAL A 299 4.44 4.60 -8.39
C VAL A 299 4.76 5.66 -9.45
N LEU A 300 3.72 6.31 -9.97
CA LEU A 300 3.84 7.43 -10.90
C LEU A 300 3.51 8.72 -10.17
N ASP A 301 4.49 9.60 -10.02
CA ASP A 301 4.28 10.93 -9.46
C ASP A 301 3.66 11.90 -10.48
N ILE A 302 3.22 13.07 -10.03
CA ILE A 302 2.76 14.15 -10.89
C ILE A 302 3.88 14.71 -11.78
N GLU A 303 3.49 15.31 -12.91
CA GLU A 303 4.39 15.85 -13.94
C GLU A 303 5.32 14.77 -14.53
N THR A 304 4.78 13.56 -14.73
CA THR A 304 5.48 12.44 -15.37
C THR A 304 4.85 12.09 -16.71
N SER A 305 5.67 11.59 -17.64
CA SER A 305 5.16 11.09 -18.92
C SER A 305 5.86 9.83 -19.43
N MET A 306 5.12 9.00 -20.14
CA MET A 306 5.65 7.86 -20.89
C MET A 306 5.23 7.98 -22.35
N GLY A 307 6.19 7.85 -23.26
CA GLY A 307 6.00 7.87 -24.70
C GLY A 307 5.31 6.62 -25.24
N ASP A 308 5.01 6.61 -26.53
CA ASP A 308 4.35 5.49 -27.19
C ASP A 308 5.21 4.22 -27.11
N CYS A 309 4.60 3.06 -26.90
CA CYS A 309 5.28 1.76 -26.76
C CYS A 309 6.26 1.64 -25.57
N ALA A 310 6.34 2.64 -24.69
CA ALA A 310 7.22 2.63 -23.54
C ALA A 310 6.82 1.58 -22.49
N GLN A 311 7.79 1.09 -21.72
CA GLN A 311 7.55 0.09 -20.67
C GLN A 311 8.19 0.49 -19.35
N LEU A 312 7.47 0.25 -18.25
CA LEU A 312 7.96 0.41 -16.89
C LEU A 312 7.82 -0.91 -16.13
N GLY A 313 8.95 -1.42 -15.64
CA GLY A 313 9.07 -2.66 -14.87
C GLY A 313 8.31 -2.64 -13.54
N HIS A 314 8.17 -3.80 -12.89
CA HIS A 314 7.52 -3.90 -11.58
C HIS A 314 8.36 -3.23 -10.50
N ALA A 315 7.73 -2.89 -9.37
CA ALA A 315 8.39 -2.27 -8.22
C ALA A 315 9.25 -1.04 -8.59
N SER A 316 8.77 -0.24 -9.56
CA SER A 316 9.51 0.90 -10.13
C SER A 316 8.83 2.22 -9.80
N SER A 317 9.52 3.36 -9.99
CA SER A 317 8.90 4.67 -9.79
C SER A 317 9.37 5.71 -10.79
N LEU A 318 8.43 6.52 -11.29
CA LEU A 318 8.72 7.78 -11.98
C LEU A 318 8.51 8.94 -11.02
N HIS A 319 9.57 9.70 -10.78
CA HIS A 319 9.57 10.92 -9.99
C HIS A 319 9.18 12.13 -10.86
N THR A 320 8.75 13.23 -10.23
CA THR A 320 8.41 14.49 -10.91
C THR A 320 9.43 14.90 -11.96
N GLY A 321 8.96 15.25 -13.15
CA GLY A 321 9.80 15.68 -14.27
C GLY A 321 10.41 14.52 -15.08
N GLN A 322 10.36 13.28 -14.59
CA GLN A 322 10.85 12.15 -15.37
C GLN A 322 9.93 11.82 -16.54
N ARG A 323 10.57 11.55 -17.68
CA ARG A 323 9.92 11.13 -18.91
C ARG A 323 10.57 9.86 -19.42
N VAL A 324 9.75 8.92 -19.87
CA VAL A 324 10.20 7.74 -20.62
C VAL A 324 9.94 8.02 -22.10
N PRO A 325 10.96 8.11 -22.96
CA PRO A 325 10.81 8.25 -24.41
C PRO A 325 10.04 7.11 -25.07
N ASP A 326 9.65 7.33 -26.33
CA ASP A 326 8.95 6.34 -27.15
C ASP A 326 9.79 5.06 -27.31
N GLY A 327 9.16 3.90 -27.13
CA GLY A 327 9.76 2.57 -27.25
C GLY A 327 10.74 2.21 -26.14
N GLU A 328 11.14 3.16 -25.29
CA GLU A 328 12.13 2.93 -24.24
C GLU A 328 11.54 2.11 -23.08
N ARG A 329 12.40 1.30 -22.46
CA ARG A 329 12.07 0.45 -21.32
C ARG A 329 12.87 0.94 -20.12
N ARG A 330 12.19 1.14 -19.00
CA ARG A 330 12.81 1.52 -17.73
C ARG A 330 12.35 0.64 -16.58
N HIS A 331 13.16 0.57 -15.53
CA HIS A 331 12.81 -0.08 -14.27
C HIS A 331 13.60 0.54 -13.11
N GLY A 332 13.19 0.28 -11.88
CA GLY A 332 13.85 0.83 -10.70
C GLY A 332 13.12 1.99 -10.04
N SER A 333 13.58 2.36 -8.86
CA SER A 333 13.08 3.48 -8.05
C SER A 333 14.28 4.33 -7.60
N PRO A 334 14.54 5.48 -8.25
CA PRO A 334 13.87 5.99 -9.46
C PRO A 334 14.16 5.14 -10.71
N ALA A 335 13.32 5.26 -11.74
CA ALA A 335 13.45 4.45 -12.94
C ALA A 335 14.68 4.82 -13.78
N GLN A 336 15.43 3.79 -14.19
CA GLN A 336 16.59 3.86 -15.07
C GLN A 336 16.38 2.99 -16.34
N PRO A 337 17.08 3.28 -17.46
CA PRO A 337 17.01 2.49 -18.69
C PRO A 337 17.32 1.01 -18.50
N THR A 338 16.69 0.15 -19.31
CA THR A 338 16.91 -1.30 -19.32
C THR A 338 16.58 -1.89 -20.69
N GLU A 339 17.22 -3.01 -21.03
CA GLU A 339 16.91 -3.77 -22.25
C GLU A 339 15.77 -4.78 -22.04
N VAL A 340 15.38 -5.02 -20.79
CA VAL A 340 14.45 -6.08 -20.41
C VAL A 340 13.03 -5.81 -20.94
N ASP A 341 12.50 -6.76 -21.70
CA ASP A 341 11.10 -6.72 -22.14
C ASP A 341 10.16 -7.23 -21.04
N TYR A 342 9.26 -6.37 -20.58
CA TYR A 342 8.24 -6.70 -19.59
C TYR A 342 6.93 -7.16 -20.25
N ARG A 343 6.77 -6.97 -21.57
CA ARG A 343 5.61 -7.45 -22.31
C ARG A 343 5.84 -8.90 -22.72
N THR A 344 5.00 -9.79 -22.22
CA THR A 344 5.17 -11.25 -22.41
C THR A 344 4.06 -11.89 -23.23
N VAL A 345 2.99 -11.16 -23.51
CA VAL A 345 1.78 -11.64 -24.20
C VAL A 345 1.45 -10.71 -25.35
N GLY A 346 1.28 -11.28 -26.54
CA GLY A 346 0.82 -10.57 -27.73
C GLY A 346 -0.71 -10.36 -27.72
N PRO A 347 -1.22 -9.37 -28.47
CA PRO A 347 -2.65 -9.12 -28.58
C PRO A 347 -3.39 -10.32 -29.19
N ALA A 348 -4.67 -10.46 -28.84
CA ALA A 348 -5.61 -11.40 -29.49
C ALA A 348 -6.86 -10.66 -29.98
N ASP A 349 -7.66 -11.32 -30.80
CA ASP A 349 -8.91 -10.76 -31.32
C ASP A 349 -9.93 -10.50 -30.21
N CYS A 350 -10.28 -9.23 -30.05
CA CYS A 350 -11.22 -8.77 -29.04
C CYS A 350 -12.14 -7.69 -29.64
N PRO A 351 -13.19 -8.08 -30.39
CA PRO A 351 -14.10 -7.13 -31.00
C PRO A 351 -14.87 -6.33 -29.95
N THR A 352 -15.34 -5.13 -30.33
CA THR A 352 -16.12 -4.25 -29.46
C THR A 352 -17.40 -4.92 -28.94
N SER A 353 -18.05 -5.76 -29.75
CA SER A 353 -19.24 -6.53 -29.34
C SER A 353 -18.99 -7.38 -28.10
N LYS A 354 -17.82 -8.02 -28.01
CA LYS A 354 -17.41 -8.82 -26.86
C LYS A 354 -17.21 -7.97 -25.60
N ARG A 355 -16.62 -6.78 -25.75
CA ARG A 355 -16.44 -5.81 -24.66
C ARG A 355 -17.79 -5.35 -24.12
N THR A 356 -18.71 -4.98 -25.02
CA THR A 356 -20.06 -4.54 -24.67
C THR A 356 -20.85 -5.67 -23.99
N ALA A 357 -20.81 -6.89 -24.54
CA ALA A 357 -21.47 -8.05 -23.94
C ALA A 357 -20.92 -8.37 -22.54
N TYR A 358 -19.61 -8.27 -22.33
CA TYR A 358 -19.00 -8.46 -21.02
C TYR A 358 -19.47 -7.41 -19.99
N CYS A 359 -19.49 -6.13 -20.37
CA CYS A 359 -20.03 -5.06 -19.52
C CYS A 359 -21.50 -5.29 -19.18
N ALA A 360 -22.32 -5.62 -20.19
CA ALA A 360 -23.73 -5.88 -20.02
C ALA A 360 -23.98 -7.08 -19.10
N LEU A 361 -23.24 -8.18 -19.27
CA LEU A 361 -23.35 -9.36 -18.42
C LEU A 361 -22.89 -9.07 -16.98
N GLN A 362 -21.82 -8.30 -16.78
CA GLN A 362 -21.39 -7.87 -15.45
C GLN A 362 -22.45 -7.04 -14.74
N LEU A 363 -23.03 -6.05 -15.43
CA LEU A 363 -24.10 -5.21 -14.88
C LEU A 363 -25.36 -6.03 -14.62
N LEU A 364 -25.77 -6.88 -15.55
CA LEU A 364 -26.92 -7.76 -15.39
C LEU A 364 -26.73 -8.66 -14.17
N ASN A 365 -25.57 -9.31 -14.03
CA ASN A 365 -25.30 -10.18 -12.89
C ASN A 365 -25.28 -9.39 -11.57
N LEU A 366 -24.72 -8.19 -11.54
CA LEU A 366 -24.75 -7.32 -10.36
C LEU A 366 -26.20 -6.92 -9.99
N LEU A 367 -26.94 -6.41 -10.96
CA LEU A 367 -28.27 -5.81 -10.77
C LEU A 367 -29.38 -6.82 -10.55
N VAL A 368 -29.29 -8.00 -11.16
CA VAL A 368 -30.35 -9.02 -11.16
C VAL A 368 -30.05 -10.15 -10.17
N VAL A 369 -28.77 -10.44 -9.91
CA VAL A 369 -28.39 -11.53 -9.00
C VAL A 369 -27.88 -10.98 -7.68
N TYR A 370 -26.75 -10.27 -7.69
CA TYR A 370 -26.07 -9.94 -6.43
C TYR A 370 -26.79 -8.91 -5.57
N LEU A 371 -27.24 -7.79 -6.15
CA LEU A 371 -27.91 -6.74 -5.38
C LEU A 371 -29.29 -7.18 -4.86
N PRO A 372 -30.16 -7.85 -5.65
CA PRO A 372 -31.41 -8.37 -5.13
C PRO A 372 -31.20 -9.46 -4.08
N LEU A 373 -30.18 -10.30 -4.23
CA LEU A 373 -29.81 -11.27 -3.19
C LEU A 373 -29.30 -10.56 -1.93
N ALA A 374 -28.56 -9.46 -2.05
CA ALA A 374 -28.11 -8.68 -0.90
C ALA A 374 -29.27 -7.95 -0.19
N MET A 375 -30.24 -7.43 -0.95
CA MET A 375 -31.37 -6.65 -0.40
C MET A 375 -32.55 -7.51 0.07
N GLY A 376 -32.88 -8.57 -0.67
CA GLY A 376 -34.06 -9.43 -0.45
C GLY A 376 -33.73 -10.91 -0.27
N GLY A 377 -32.47 -11.33 -0.43
CA GLY A 377 -32.06 -12.71 -0.15
C GLY A 377 -32.20 -13.10 1.32
N VAL A 378 -32.14 -12.12 2.22
CA VAL A 378 -32.55 -12.31 3.62
C VAL A 378 -34.04 -12.66 3.67
N SER A 379 -34.92 -11.90 3.00
CA SER A 379 -36.36 -12.21 2.92
C SER A 379 -36.66 -13.58 2.29
N VAL A 380 -35.92 -13.99 1.26
CA VAL A 380 -36.04 -15.33 0.63
C VAL A 380 -35.55 -16.44 1.57
N LEU A 381 -34.46 -16.21 2.31
CA LEU A 381 -33.98 -17.14 3.33
C LEU A 381 -35.03 -17.31 4.45
N LEU A 382 -35.73 -16.23 4.80
CA LEU A 382 -36.77 -16.21 5.83
C LEU A 382 -38.08 -16.87 5.40
N THR A 383 -38.46 -16.79 4.13
CA THR A 383 -39.60 -17.56 3.63
C THR A 383 -39.28 -19.04 3.54
N GLY A 384 -38.03 -19.40 3.25
CA GLY A 384 -37.57 -20.80 3.22
C GLY A 384 -37.36 -21.43 4.59
N VAL A 385 -37.14 -20.64 5.65
CA VAL A 385 -36.93 -21.11 7.03
C VAL A 385 -37.80 -20.30 8.01
N PRO A 386 -39.07 -20.70 8.22
CA PRO A 386 -40.02 -19.95 9.06
C PRO A 386 -39.54 -19.73 10.51
N GLN A 387 -38.71 -20.63 11.03
CA GLN A 387 -38.13 -20.52 12.37
C GLN A 387 -37.20 -19.29 12.53
N LEU A 388 -36.66 -18.74 11.43
CA LEU A 388 -35.84 -17.53 11.43
C LEU A 388 -36.66 -16.23 11.39
N GLN A 389 -37.96 -16.29 11.07
CA GLN A 389 -38.82 -15.10 11.00
C GLN A 389 -39.03 -14.44 12.37
N GLY A 390 -39.09 -15.24 13.45
CA GLY A 390 -39.26 -14.75 14.81
C GLY A 390 -38.06 -13.94 15.35
N LEU A 391 -36.89 -14.05 14.72
CA LEU A 391 -35.65 -13.35 15.12
C LEU A 391 -35.54 -11.92 14.56
N LEU A 392 -36.38 -11.56 13.58
CA LEU A 392 -36.24 -10.33 12.79
C LEU A 392 -37.35 -9.30 12.95
N ASN A 393 -38.37 -9.60 13.75
CA ASN A 393 -39.24 -8.56 14.30
C ASN A 393 -38.61 -8.10 15.61
N PRO A 394 -37.75 -7.05 15.60
CA PRO A 394 -37.11 -6.61 16.81
C PRO A 394 -38.19 -6.28 17.83
N LYS A 395 -38.15 -6.98 18.97
CA LYS A 395 -38.92 -6.61 20.15
C LYS A 395 -38.41 -5.25 20.65
N PRO A 396 -39.19 -4.52 21.46
CA PRO A 396 -38.73 -3.25 22.00
C PRO A 396 -37.37 -3.40 22.68
N VAL A 397 -36.49 -2.40 22.52
CA VAL A 397 -35.15 -2.39 23.14
C VAL A 397 -35.20 -2.60 24.67
N THR A 398 -36.34 -2.30 25.31
CA THR A 398 -36.60 -2.54 26.74
C THR A 398 -36.79 -4.02 27.11
N SER A 399 -37.01 -4.90 26.13
CA SER A 399 -37.27 -6.32 26.35
C SER A 399 -35.95 -7.12 26.40
N PRO A 400 -35.76 -8.01 27.40
CA PRO A 400 -34.62 -8.95 27.40
C PRO A 400 -34.54 -9.82 26.14
N ALA A 401 -35.70 -10.09 25.52
CA ALA A 401 -35.79 -10.90 24.33
C ALA A 401 -35.19 -10.20 23.09
N PHE A 402 -35.15 -8.87 23.03
CA PHE A 402 -34.45 -8.13 21.97
C PHE A 402 -32.97 -8.49 21.92
N TYR A 403 -32.30 -8.52 23.08
CA TYR A 403 -30.88 -8.86 23.17
C TYR A 403 -30.60 -10.32 22.83
N ALA A 404 -31.53 -11.23 23.18
CA ALA A 404 -31.43 -12.64 22.82
C ALA A 404 -31.57 -12.85 21.30
N ASP A 405 -32.53 -12.18 20.67
CA ASP A 405 -32.76 -12.27 19.22
C ASP A 405 -31.56 -11.69 18.44
N ALA A 406 -31.01 -10.56 18.90
CA ALA A 406 -29.79 -9.98 18.33
C ALA A 406 -28.60 -10.94 18.46
N LEU A 407 -28.41 -11.59 19.61
CA LEU A 407 -27.30 -12.52 19.83
C LEU A 407 -27.42 -13.75 18.92
N ALA A 408 -28.61 -14.34 18.84
CA ALA A 408 -28.88 -15.48 17.97
C ALA A 408 -28.64 -15.11 16.50
N THR A 409 -29.16 -13.96 16.05
CA THR A 409 -28.94 -13.44 14.69
C THR A 409 -27.45 -13.25 14.41
N SER A 410 -26.72 -12.64 15.34
CA SER A 410 -25.28 -12.42 15.19
C SER A 410 -24.48 -13.70 15.10
N LEU A 411 -24.77 -14.70 15.94
CA LEU A 411 -24.10 -16.00 15.91
C LEU A 411 -24.33 -16.72 14.57
N VAL A 412 -25.59 -16.78 14.13
CA VAL A 412 -25.99 -17.46 12.89
C VAL A 412 -25.36 -16.78 11.67
N LEU A 413 -25.48 -15.46 11.55
CA LEU A 413 -24.95 -14.74 10.39
C LEU A 413 -23.42 -14.71 10.38
N PHE A 414 -22.78 -14.52 11.53
CA PHE A 414 -21.32 -14.45 11.63
C PHE A 414 -20.68 -15.80 11.29
N PHE A 415 -21.05 -16.88 12.00
CA PHE A 415 -20.46 -18.20 11.74
C PHE A 415 -20.97 -18.80 10.43
N GLY A 416 -22.23 -18.57 10.06
CA GLY A 416 -22.80 -19.01 8.79
C GLY A 416 -22.07 -18.38 7.59
N SER A 417 -21.85 -17.06 7.61
CA SER A 417 -21.11 -16.38 6.53
C SER A 417 -19.63 -16.77 6.49
N LEU A 418 -18.99 -17.02 7.63
CA LEU A 418 -17.61 -17.51 7.70
C LEU A 418 -17.48 -18.90 7.06
N LEU A 419 -18.36 -19.84 7.42
CA LEU A 419 -18.35 -21.20 6.88
C LEU A 419 -18.72 -21.23 5.39
N ALA A 420 -19.79 -20.53 5.01
CA ALA A 420 -20.20 -20.41 3.61
C ALA A 420 -19.09 -19.77 2.77
N GLY A 421 -18.45 -18.71 3.29
CA GLY A 421 -17.31 -18.07 2.65
C GLY A 421 -16.16 -19.04 2.44
N LEU A 422 -15.80 -19.85 3.44
CA LEU A 422 -14.72 -20.83 3.34
C LEU A 422 -15.00 -21.90 2.28
N LEU A 423 -16.23 -22.43 2.25
CA LEU A 423 -16.67 -23.39 1.22
C LEU A 423 -16.60 -22.77 -0.18
N VAL A 424 -17.09 -21.53 -0.32
CA VAL A 424 -17.12 -20.81 -1.59
C VAL A 424 -15.70 -20.60 -2.12
N VAL A 425 -14.76 -20.11 -1.30
CA VAL A 425 -13.38 -19.82 -1.76
C VAL A 425 -12.57 -21.08 -2.10
N GLY A 426 -12.89 -22.23 -1.50
CA GLY A 426 -12.19 -23.49 -1.81
C GLY A 426 -12.80 -24.30 -2.95
N ILE A 427 -14.12 -24.22 -3.16
CA ILE A 427 -14.83 -25.05 -4.13
C ILE A 427 -14.99 -24.31 -5.45
N VAL A 428 -15.54 -23.10 -5.44
CA VAL A 428 -15.95 -22.40 -6.68
C VAL A 428 -14.73 -22.08 -7.56
N PRO A 429 -13.63 -21.45 -7.05
CA PRO A 429 -12.44 -21.23 -7.85
C PRO A 429 -11.82 -22.51 -8.40
N ARG A 430 -11.96 -23.64 -7.71
CA ARG A 430 -11.38 -24.94 -8.12
C ARG A 430 -12.10 -25.54 -9.31
N VAL A 431 -13.43 -25.40 -9.34
CA VAL A 431 -14.28 -25.77 -10.47
C VAL A 431 -14.01 -24.83 -11.65
N LEU A 432 -14.05 -23.52 -11.39
CA LEU A 432 -13.79 -22.48 -12.37
C LEU A 432 -12.41 -22.62 -13.05
N ASN A 433 -11.37 -22.96 -12.29
CA ASN A 433 -10.02 -23.12 -12.81
C ASN A 433 -9.89 -24.26 -13.83
N ARG A 434 -10.82 -25.23 -13.86
CA ARG A 434 -10.81 -26.30 -14.88
C ARG A 434 -11.02 -25.78 -16.30
N ALA A 435 -11.61 -24.59 -16.44
CA ALA A 435 -11.77 -23.93 -17.74
C ALA A 435 -10.49 -23.22 -18.21
N ILE A 436 -9.47 -23.04 -17.36
CA ILE A 436 -8.26 -22.30 -17.69
C ILE A 436 -7.10 -23.27 -17.95
N THR A 437 -6.53 -23.20 -19.15
CA THR A 437 -5.30 -23.91 -19.53
C THR A 437 -4.09 -23.02 -19.30
N PRO A 438 -3.12 -23.42 -18.46
CA PRO A 438 -1.89 -22.64 -18.24
C PRO A 438 -1.10 -22.45 -19.53
N GLY A 439 -0.48 -21.28 -19.71
CA GLY A 439 0.31 -20.96 -20.89
C GLY A 439 -0.49 -20.58 -22.15
N LYS A 440 -1.79 -20.89 -22.19
CA LYS A 440 -2.67 -20.51 -23.31
C LYS A 440 -3.02 -19.03 -23.23
N VAL A 441 -2.94 -18.35 -24.38
CA VAL A 441 -3.38 -16.95 -24.53
C VAL A 441 -4.88 -16.93 -24.75
N TYR A 442 -5.59 -16.18 -23.92
CA TYR A 442 -7.03 -15.97 -24.02
C TYR A 442 -7.34 -14.51 -24.32
N PRO A 443 -8.35 -14.21 -25.15
CA PRO A 443 -8.83 -12.83 -25.32
C PRO A 443 -9.47 -12.30 -24.03
N LEU A 444 -9.26 -11.02 -23.74
CA LEU A 444 -9.94 -10.30 -22.66
C LEU A 444 -11.45 -10.26 -22.89
N TYR A 445 -12.18 -10.00 -21.81
CA TYR A 445 -13.64 -9.81 -21.80
C TYR A 445 -14.43 -11.03 -22.32
N GLY A 446 -13.80 -12.19 -22.45
CA GLY A 446 -14.47 -13.47 -22.67
C GLY A 446 -14.80 -14.19 -21.37
N VAL A 447 -15.43 -15.37 -21.49
CA VAL A 447 -15.74 -16.26 -20.36
C VAL A 447 -14.49 -16.56 -19.53
N HIS A 448 -13.38 -16.95 -20.17
CA HIS A 448 -12.11 -17.24 -19.48
C HIS A 448 -11.56 -16.05 -18.69
N TYR A 449 -11.72 -14.82 -19.19
CA TYR A 449 -11.32 -13.62 -18.48
C TYR A 449 -12.19 -13.38 -17.25
N GLY A 450 -13.52 -13.51 -17.39
CA GLY A 450 -14.44 -13.44 -16.25
C GLY A 450 -14.15 -14.49 -15.18
N ILE A 451 -13.84 -15.72 -15.61
CA ILE A 451 -13.42 -16.82 -14.73
C ILE A 451 -12.11 -16.49 -14.00
N GLN A 452 -11.09 -16.00 -14.69
CA GLN A 452 -9.84 -15.60 -14.04
C GLN A 452 -10.08 -14.49 -13.02
N ARG A 453 -10.84 -13.45 -13.37
CA ARG A 453 -11.12 -12.32 -12.47
C ARG A 453 -11.91 -12.76 -11.24
N ALA A 454 -12.85 -13.70 -11.41
CA ALA A 454 -13.58 -14.30 -10.30
C ALA A 454 -12.65 -15.12 -9.38
N ILE A 455 -11.75 -15.95 -9.94
CA ILE A 455 -10.75 -16.69 -9.16
C ILE A 455 -9.93 -15.70 -8.33
N ALA A 456 -9.28 -14.71 -8.97
CA ALA A 456 -8.45 -13.73 -8.28
C ALA A 456 -9.22 -12.97 -7.18
N LEU A 457 -10.47 -12.56 -7.43
CA LEU A 457 -11.27 -11.84 -6.44
C LEU A 457 -11.64 -12.73 -5.22
N MET A 458 -11.97 -13.99 -5.46
CA MET A 458 -12.45 -14.92 -4.42
C MET A 458 -11.30 -15.48 -3.57
N THR A 459 -10.10 -15.64 -4.12
CA THR A 459 -8.99 -16.29 -3.42
C THR A 459 -8.03 -15.32 -2.74
N ASN A 460 -8.17 -14.01 -2.97
CA ASN A 460 -7.42 -12.94 -2.28
C ASN A 460 -8.24 -12.23 -1.18
N ARG A 461 -9.07 -12.97 -0.44
CA ARG A 461 -9.94 -12.39 0.61
C ARG A 461 -9.16 -12.16 1.90
N LYS A 462 -8.94 -10.88 2.25
CA LYS A 462 -8.17 -10.46 3.44
C LYS A 462 -8.62 -11.13 4.74
N SER A 463 -9.93 -11.30 4.97
CA SER A 463 -10.46 -11.87 6.22
C SER A 463 -9.89 -13.25 6.56
N PHE A 464 -9.80 -14.14 5.56
CA PHE A 464 -9.23 -15.47 5.76
C PHE A 464 -7.71 -15.45 5.86
N ASN A 465 -7.04 -14.59 5.08
CA ASN A 465 -5.60 -14.39 5.21
C ASN A 465 -5.23 -13.85 6.61
N THR A 466 -6.00 -12.91 7.17
CA THR A 466 -5.78 -12.42 8.54
C THR A 466 -6.06 -13.50 9.59
N LEU A 467 -7.08 -14.34 9.39
CA LEU A 467 -7.40 -15.44 10.31
C LEU A 467 -6.25 -16.46 10.37
N PHE A 468 -5.80 -16.94 9.20
CA PHE A 468 -4.83 -18.03 9.11
C PHE A 468 -3.36 -17.59 9.02
N GLY A 469 -3.07 -16.38 8.51
CA GLY A 469 -1.72 -15.79 8.39
C GLY A 469 -1.01 -15.64 9.72
N ASP A 470 0.32 -15.47 9.71
CA ASP A 470 1.17 -15.43 10.91
C ASP A 470 0.96 -16.63 11.86
N SER A 471 0.54 -17.76 11.29
CA SER A 471 0.30 -18.99 12.04
C SER A 471 0.58 -20.22 11.18
N SER A 472 0.76 -21.38 11.81
CA SER A 472 0.79 -22.66 11.09
C SER A 472 -0.46 -22.94 10.25
N GLY A 473 -1.59 -22.27 10.51
CA GLY A 473 -2.82 -22.45 9.73
C GLY A 473 -2.70 -22.01 8.27
N ILE A 474 -1.85 -21.02 7.98
CA ILE A 474 -1.79 -20.40 6.65
C ILE A 474 -1.40 -21.38 5.55
N VAL A 475 -0.49 -22.32 5.82
CA VAL A 475 -0.06 -23.30 4.81
C VAL A 475 -1.19 -24.24 4.44
N HIS A 476 -2.06 -24.58 5.38
CA HIS A 476 -3.22 -25.42 5.13
C HIS A 476 -4.27 -24.66 4.34
N TYR A 477 -4.49 -23.39 4.68
CA TYR A 477 -5.40 -22.52 3.94
C TYR A 477 -4.92 -22.29 2.49
N LEU A 478 -3.65 -21.97 2.26
CA LEU A 478 -3.13 -21.76 0.91
C LEU A 478 -3.15 -23.05 0.08
N ARG A 479 -2.84 -24.22 0.67
CA ARG A 479 -3.01 -25.53 -0.01
C ARG A 479 -4.48 -25.81 -0.34
N TYR A 480 -5.40 -25.46 0.55
CA TYR A 480 -6.84 -25.56 0.30
C TYR A 480 -7.27 -24.68 -0.88
N LEU A 481 -6.75 -23.45 -0.97
CA LEU A 481 -6.97 -22.56 -2.12
C LEU A 481 -6.37 -23.05 -3.44
N GLY A 482 -5.35 -23.92 -3.39
CA GLY A 482 -4.76 -24.55 -4.57
C GLY A 482 -3.26 -24.37 -4.73
N TYR A 483 -2.55 -23.74 -3.78
CA TYR A 483 -1.10 -23.61 -3.85
C TYR A 483 -0.43 -24.98 -3.80
N ASP A 484 0.63 -25.10 -4.60
CA ASP A 484 1.63 -26.15 -4.43
C ASP A 484 2.68 -25.69 -3.41
N LEU A 485 2.31 -25.81 -2.13
CA LEU A 485 3.32 -25.80 -1.08
C LEU A 485 3.86 -27.22 -1.04
N SER A 486 5.13 -27.39 -1.42
CA SER A 486 5.86 -28.67 -1.48
C SER A 486 5.86 -29.43 -0.14
N ARG A 487 6.91 -30.18 0.23
CA ARG A 487 6.99 -30.72 1.61
C ARG A 487 6.93 -29.52 2.56
N VAL A 488 5.90 -29.44 3.40
CA VAL A 488 5.75 -28.31 4.30
C VAL A 488 6.72 -28.47 5.46
N GLU A 489 7.65 -27.54 5.58
CA GLU A 489 8.45 -27.34 6.78
C GLU A 489 7.84 -26.20 7.60
N GLN A 490 7.33 -26.54 8.78
CA GLN A 490 6.59 -25.59 9.61
C GLN A 490 7.53 -24.67 10.39
N THR A 491 7.36 -23.37 10.20
CA THR A 491 8.03 -22.33 11.02
C THR A 491 7.08 -21.69 12.02
N GLY A 492 5.78 -22.01 11.94
CA GLY A 492 4.74 -21.37 12.73
C GLY A 492 4.31 -20.00 12.24
N SER A 493 5.04 -19.39 11.28
CA SER A 493 4.71 -18.12 10.60
C SER A 493 5.25 -18.14 9.17
N ASN A 494 4.90 -19.17 8.39
CA ASN A 494 5.45 -19.37 7.04
C ASN A 494 5.07 -18.25 6.06
N PHE A 495 3.91 -17.64 6.24
CA PHE A 495 3.36 -16.58 5.38
C PHE A 495 2.66 -15.52 6.23
N GLY A 496 2.83 -14.25 5.86
CA GLY A 496 2.13 -13.10 6.42
C GLY A 496 0.63 -13.04 6.12
N THR A 497 0.00 -11.89 6.40
CA THR A 497 -1.46 -11.68 6.27
C THR A 497 -1.92 -11.06 4.95
N GLU A 498 -1.00 -10.54 4.15
CA GLU A 498 -1.20 -9.83 2.88
C GLU A 498 -0.61 -10.61 1.69
N VAL A 499 -0.71 -11.94 1.71
CA VAL A 499 -0.36 -12.78 0.54
C VAL A 499 -1.40 -12.64 -0.56
N GLN A 500 -0.94 -12.42 -1.79
CA GLN A 500 -1.75 -12.23 -2.99
C GLN A 500 -1.22 -12.99 -4.21
N HIS A 501 -2.10 -13.26 -5.17
CA HIS A 501 -1.80 -13.98 -6.41
C HIS A 501 -2.85 -13.70 -7.50
N GLU A 502 -2.55 -13.94 -8.77
CA GLU A 502 -3.57 -13.89 -9.85
C GLU A 502 -4.31 -15.22 -10.01
N ASN A 503 -3.64 -16.35 -9.78
CA ASN A 503 -4.24 -17.68 -9.80
C ASN A 503 -3.54 -18.63 -8.79
N PRO A 504 -4.20 -19.11 -7.72
CA PRO A 504 -3.53 -19.91 -6.69
C PRO A 504 -3.08 -21.29 -7.20
N TYR A 505 -3.74 -21.84 -8.22
CA TYR A 505 -3.45 -23.16 -8.79
C TYR A 505 -2.17 -23.21 -9.63
N LEU A 506 -1.55 -22.04 -9.84
CA LEU A 506 -0.30 -21.87 -10.59
C LEU A 506 0.78 -21.23 -9.72
N SER A 507 0.63 -21.33 -8.41
CA SER A 507 1.56 -20.82 -7.41
C SER A 507 2.25 -21.99 -6.70
N ALA A 508 3.57 -22.02 -6.75
CA ALA A 508 4.38 -23.03 -6.05
C ALA A 508 5.40 -22.37 -5.12
N VAL A 509 5.60 -22.95 -3.94
CA VAL A 509 6.61 -22.50 -2.96
C VAL A 509 7.36 -23.70 -2.40
N GLY A 510 8.70 -23.64 -2.51
CA GLY A 510 9.61 -24.69 -2.04
C GLY A 510 9.66 -24.86 -0.52
N THR A 511 10.18 -26.00 -0.07
CA THR A 511 10.27 -26.36 1.36
C THR A 511 11.19 -25.41 2.10
N GLY A 512 10.91 -25.16 3.38
CA GLY A 512 11.75 -24.30 4.22
C GLY A 512 11.71 -22.81 3.85
N THR A 513 10.90 -22.40 2.87
CA THR A 513 10.75 -21.00 2.49
C THR A 513 9.84 -20.27 3.48
N MET A 514 10.28 -19.11 3.92
CA MET A 514 9.54 -18.21 4.80
C MET A 514 9.26 -16.90 4.07
N ILE A 515 8.01 -16.43 4.18
CA ILE A 515 7.54 -15.24 3.51
C ILE A 515 6.95 -14.34 4.57
N ALA A 516 7.49 -13.13 4.69
CA ALA A 516 6.92 -12.07 5.50
C ALA A 516 5.64 -11.52 4.83
N ASP A 517 5.34 -10.24 5.01
CA ASP A 517 4.04 -9.71 4.58
C ASP A 517 4.02 -9.06 3.19
N GLY A 518 2.89 -9.08 2.49
CA GLY A 518 2.72 -8.37 1.22
C GLY A 518 3.33 -9.03 -0.02
N LEU A 519 3.40 -10.37 -0.07
CA LEU A 519 3.76 -11.09 -1.29
C LEU A 519 2.67 -10.94 -2.37
N SER A 520 3.04 -10.54 -3.58
CA SER A 520 2.18 -10.60 -4.78
C SER A 520 2.80 -11.51 -5.83
N LEU A 521 2.24 -12.71 -6.06
CA LEU A 521 2.64 -13.61 -7.14
C LEU A 521 2.04 -13.14 -8.47
N MET A 522 2.88 -12.61 -9.36
CA MET A 522 2.48 -12.08 -10.67
C MET A 522 2.42 -13.22 -11.70
N ASN A 523 1.40 -14.07 -11.56
CA ASN A 523 1.24 -15.27 -12.37
C ASN A 523 0.14 -15.17 -13.45
N ALA A 524 -0.25 -13.93 -13.78
CA ALA A 524 -0.96 -13.59 -15.01
C ALA A 524 -0.21 -12.49 -15.76
N ASP A 525 -0.16 -12.61 -17.08
CA ASP A 525 0.38 -11.63 -18.01
C ASP A 525 -0.78 -11.04 -18.82
N PHE A 526 -0.74 -9.74 -19.14
CA PHE A 526 -1.81 -9.05 -19.87
C PHE A 526 -1.24 -8.29 -21.06
N SER A 527 -1.99 -8.31 -22.16
CA SER A 527 -1.91 -7.33 -23.24
C SER A 527 -3.14 -6.41 -23.19
N SER A 528 -3.31 -5.51 -24.16
CA SER A 528 -4.50 -4.67 -24.28
C SER A 528 -5.76 -5.43 -24.68
N THR A 529 -5.62 -6.67 -25.18
CA THR A 529 -6.73 -7.47 -25.69
C THR A 529 -6.69 -8.94 -25.30
N SER A 530 -5.64 -9.40 -24.62
CA SER A 530 -5.50 -10.79 -24.19
C SER A 530 -4.82 -10.92 -22.82
N PHE A 531 -4.87 -12.12 -22.26
CA PHE A 531 -4.14 -12.50 -21.06
C PHE A 531 -3.64 -13.94 -21.15
N ARG A 532 -2.62 -14.25 -20.35
CA ARG A 532 -2.09 -15.61 -20.17
C ARG A 532 -1.80 -15.82 -18.70
N VAL A 533 -2.20 -16.95 -18.14
CA VAL A 533 -1.75 -17.35 -16.80
C VAL A 533 -0.56 -18.29 -16.93
N SER A 534 0.44 -18.09 -16.10
CA SER A 534 1.73 -18.80 -16.15
C SER A 534 2.02 -19.41 -14.77
N ARG A 535 2.78 -20.50 -14.70
CA ARG A 535 3.24 -21.01 -13.41
C ARG A 535 4.30 -20.09 -12.82
N THR A 536 4.22 -19.84 -11.52
CA THR A 536 5.22 -19.10 -10.76
C THR A 536 5.67 -19.95 -9.59
N SER A 537 6.98 -20.17 -9.48
CA SER A 537 7.58 -20.97 -8.43
C SER A 537 8.62 -20.16 -7.67
N ILE A 538 8.58 -20.25 -6.34
CA ILE A 538 9.62 -19.76 -5.45
C ILE A 538 10.43 -20.97 -4.99
N GLY A 539 11.75 -20.94 -5.16
CA GLY A 539 12.65 -22.01 -4.73
C GLY A 539 12.59 -22.29 -3.22
N PRO A 540 13.09 -23.45 -2.76
CA PRO A 540 13.20 -23.81 -1.34
C PRO A 540 14.21 -22.95 -0.57
N ARG A 541 14.02 -22.89 0.75
CA ARG A 541 14.88 -22.20 1.73
C ARG A 541 15.06 -20.70 1.46
N ASN A 542 14.12 -20.11 0.73
CA ASN A 542 14.13 -18.68 0.46
C ASN A 542 13.54 -17.92 1.66
N PHE A 543 13.99 -16.68 1.83
CA PHE A 543 13.35 -15.72 2.70
C PHE A 543 12.84 -14.55 1.87
N LEU A 544 11.56 -14.22 1.99
CA LEU A 544 10.97 -13.07 1.33
C LEU A 544 10.56 -12.05 2.38
N GLY A 545 11.13 -10.85 2.32
CA GLY A 545 10.77 -9.69 3.14
C GLY A 545 9.44 -9.08 2.71
N ASN A 546 9.19 -7.84 3.15
CA ASN A 546 7.87 -7.25 2.98
C ASN A 546 7.66 -6.67 1.56
N ARG A 547 6.43 -6.73 1.05
CA ARG A 547 6.00 -6.08 -0.21
C ARG A 547 6.78 -6.54 -1.44
N ILE A 548 6.83 -7.84 -1.68
CA ILE A 548 7.52 -8.44 -2.83
C ILE A 548 6.54 -8.72 -3.96
N ALA A 549 6.74 -8.07 -5.10
CA ALA A 549 6.13 -8.47 -6.37
C ALA A 549 7.01 -9.55 -7.01
N TYR A 550 6.54 -10.80 -7.04
CA TYR A 550 7.29 -11.93 -7.55
C TYR A 550 6.77 -12.37 -8.93
N PRO A 551 7.50 -12.07 -10.02
CA PRO A 551 7.09 -12.38 -11.38
C PRO A 551 7.24 -13.86 -11.74
N SER A 552 6.43 -14.34 -12.69
CA SER A 552 6.52 -15.71 -13.24
C SER A 552 7.88 -16.05 -13.87
N ARG A 553 8.62 -15.04 -14.33
CA ARG A 553 9.96 -15.16 -14.91
C ARG A 553 11.09 -14.83 -13.92
N GLY A 554 10.80 -14.79 -12.62
CA GLY A 554 11.80 -14.45 -11.60
C GLY A 554 13.07 -15.30 -11.71
N LYS A 555 14.24 -14.65 -11.69
CA LYS A 555 15.57 -15.26 -11.82
C LYS A 555 16.19 -15.51 -10.44
N THR A 556 15.45 -16.19 -9.58
CA THR A 556 15.85 -16.57 -8.23
C THR A 556 15.59 -18.06 -8.03
N GLY A 557 16.63 -18.81 -7.67
CA GLY A 557 16.58 -20.24 -7.36
C GLY A 557 16.51 -20.48 -5.85
N ASP A 558 17.38 -21.35 -5.36
CA ASP A 558 17.39 -21.82 -3.97
C ASP A 558 18.13 -20.87 -3.01
N ASN A 559 17.68 -20.88 -1.76
CA ASN A 559 18.34 -20.24 -0.63
C ASN A 559 18.68 -18.75 -0.86
N CYS A 560 17.74 -18.00 -1.44
CA CYS A 560 17.83 -16.55 -1.64
C CYS A 560 17.13 -15.75 -0.54
N LEU A 561 17.69 -14.60 -0.16
CA LEU A 561 17.04 -13.60 0.70
C LEU A 561 16.54 -12.44 -0.17
N LEU A 562 15.25 -12.22 -0.26
CA LEU A 562 14.64 -11.11 -0.99
C LEU A 562 14.24 -10.02 0.01
N ALA A 563 15.01 -8.95 0.11
CA ALA A 563 14.77 -7.90 1.10
C ALA A 563 13.50 -7.08 0.79
N THR A 564 12.98 -6.36 1.78
CA THR A 564 11.78 -5.52 1.65
C THR A 564 11.83 -4.63 0.40
N LYS A 565 10.72 -4.62 -0.37
CA LYS A 565 10.56 -3.90 -1.64
C LYS A 565 11.63 -4.22 -2.72
N VAL A 566 12.32 -5.35 -2.66
CA VAL A 566 13.28 -5.70 -3.72
C VAL A 566 12.56 -5.93 -5.05
N MET A 567 13.13 -5.39 -6.14
CA MET A 567 12.71 -5.75 -7.49
C MET A 567 13.30 -7.11 -7.86
N VAL A 568 12.46 -8.15 -7.88
CA VAL A 568 12.90 -9.50 -8.30
C VAL A 568 13.37 -9.45 -9.76
N PRO A 569 14.63 -9.82 -10.06
CA PRO A 569 15.15 -9.76 -11.42
C PRO A 569 14.44 -10.79 -12.30
N ILE A 570 14.25 -10.47 -13.59
CA ILE A 570 13.66 -11.39 -14.59
C ILE A 570 14.63 -11.71 -15.72
N ASP A 571 15.83 -11.16 -15.64
CA ASP A 571 16.94 -11.24 -16.56
C ASP A 571 18.23 -11.63 -15.84
N GLY A 572 19.26 -11.93 -16.64
CA GLY A 572 20.52 -12.45 -16.14
C GLY A 572 20.45 -13.90 -15.63
N PRO A 573 21.50 -14.36 -14.92
CA PRO A 573 21.55 -15.71 -14.38
C PRO A 573 20.52 -15.91 -13.25
N VAL A 574 20.14 -17.17 -13.05
CA VAL A 574 19.38 -17.55 -11.85
C VAL A 574 20.30 -17.39 -10.65
N ARG A 575 19.83 -16.64 -9.65
CA ARG A 575 20.60 -16.34 -8.44
C ARG A 575 20.26 -17.34 -7.35
N GLU A 576 21.27 -17.88 -6.69
CA GLU A 576 21.15 -18.89 -5.64
C GLU A 576 22.13 -18.59 -4.52
N GLY A 577 21.72 -18.81 -3.26
CA GLY A 577 22.60 -18.59 -2.11
C GLY A 577 22.99 -17.13 -1.85
N VAL A 578 22.28 -16.17 -2.42
CA VAL A 578 22.55 -14.72 -2.29
C VAL A 578 21.36 -13.98 -1.68
N GLY A 579 21.59 -12.80 -1.13
CA GLY A 579 20.54 -11.84 -0.83
C GLY A 579 20.37 -10.82 -1.95
N LEU A 580 19.18 -10.24 -2.09
CA LEU A 580 18.85 -9.19 -3.05
C LEU A 580 18.15 -8.04 -2.35
N LEU A 581 18.58 -6.82 -2.65
CA LEU A 581 18.03 -5.58 -2.10
C LEU A 581 17.92 -4.50 -3.20
N GLY A 582 16.92 -3.64 -3.07
CA GLY A 582 16.76 -2.45 -3.91
C GLY A 582 15.93 -2.63 -5.17
N SER A 583 15.70 -1.52 -5.85
CA SER A 583 15.03 -1.44 -7.15
C SER A 583 15.77 -0.43 -8.04
N PRO A 584 16.55 -0.87 -9.05
CA PRO A 584 16.83 -2.27 -9.40
C PRO A 584 17.61 -3.00 -8.31
N SER A 585 17.47 -4.32 -8.28
CA SER A 585 18.11 -5.12 -7.24
C SER A 585 19.61 -5.25 -7.46
N PHE A 586 20.34 -5.35 -6.34
CA PHE A 586 21.75 -5.72 -6.29
C PHE A 586 21.95 -6.80 -5.22
N GLU A 587 23.04 -7.55 -5.35
CA GLU A 587 23.36 -8.66 -4.44
C GLU A 587 23.89 -8.15 -3.10
N ILE A 588 23.42 -8.79 -2.03
CA ILE A 588 23.88 -8.63 -0.66
C ILE A 588 24.16 -10.02 -0.06
N PRO A 589 24.90 -10.14 1.05
CA PRO A 589 25.10 -11.42 1.71
C PRO A 589 23.76 -12.11 2.07
N ARG A 590 23.67 -13.42 1.84
CA ARG A 590 22.47 -14.22 2.17
C ARG A 590 22.18 -14.28 3.66
N THR A 591 23.21 -14.31 4.49
CA THR A 591 23.09 -14.41 5.95
C THR A 591 24.18 -13.56 6.59
N VAL A 592 23.86 -12.91 7.71
CA VAL A 592 24.83 -12.14 8.51
C VAL A 592 24.98 -12.82 9.87
N MET A 593 26.20 -12.81 10.44
CA MET A 593 26.55 -13.50 11.69
C MET A 593 25.58 -13.24 12.86
N ARG A 594 25.04 -12.02 12.97
CA ARG A 594 24.12 -11.65 14.07
C ARG A 594 22.76 -12.37 14.02
N ASP A 595 22.32 -12.83 12.85
CA ASP A 595 21.05 -13.57 12.69
C ASP A 595 21.17 -15.03 13.09
N SER A 596 22.40 -15.56 13.13
CA SER A 596 22.66 -16.95 13.54
C SER A 596 22.43 -17.24 15.03
N ARG A 597 22.25 -16.20 15.85
CA ARG A 597 22.09 -16.32 17.32
C ARG A 597 20.94 -17.25 17.72
N PHE A 598 19.88 -17.31 16.91
CA PHE A 598 18.70 -18.13 17.18
C PHE A 598 18.65 -19.45 16.38
N ASN A 599 19.70 -19.80 15.63
CA ASN A 599 19.71 -21.02 14.79
C ASN A 599 19.49 -22.30 15.60
N HIS A 600 19.93 -22.33 16.86
CA HIS A 600 19.69 -23.44 17.78
C HIS A 600 18.21 -23.71 18.08
N LEU A 601 17.33 -22.71 17.90
CA LEU A 601 15.87 -22.84 18.05
C LEU A 601 15.17 -23.35 16.78
N GLN A 602 15.89 -23.40 15.66
CA GLN A 602 15.33 -23.71 14.34
C GLN A 602 15.44 -25.20 13.98
N THR A 603 15.96 -26.05 14.85
CA THR A 603 16.15 -27.48 14.56
C THR A 603 15.83 -28.39 15.76
N GLY A 604 15.63 -29.67 15.48
CA GLY A 604 15.53 -30.73 16.50
C GLY A 604 14.29 -30.69 17.39
N ASP A 605 14.43 -31.21 18.61
CA ASP A 605 13.34 -31.38 19.58
C ASP A 605 12.82 -30.07 20.15
N GLU A 606 13.71 -29.09 20.30
CA GLU A 606 13.34 -27.78 20.83
C GLU A 606 12.38 -27.07 19.87
N LEU A 607 12.66 -27.10 18.56
CA LEU A 607 11.73 -26.57 17.55
C LEU A 607 10.36 -27.24 17.68
N ARG A 608 10.29 -28.57 17.79
CA ARG A 608 9.02 -29.30 17.92
C ARG A 608 8.24 -28.85 19.15
N ARG A 609 8.91 -28.71 20.31
CA ARG A 609 8.29 -28.23 21.55
C ARG A 609 7.79 -26.79 21.42
N ARG A 610 8.60 -25.89 20.86
CA ARG A 610 8.27 -24.47 20.67
C ARG A 610 7.14 -24.27 19.67
N LEU A 611 7.14 -25.01 18.56
CA LEU A 611 6.05 -25.01 17.59
C LEU A 611 4.73 -25.49 18.21
N ALA A 612 4.76 -26.56 19.00
CA ALA A 612 3.55 -27.02 19.69
C ALA A 612 3.00 -25.95 20.65
N ALA A 613 3.88 -25.26 21.39
CA ALA A 613 3.50 -24.15 22.26
C ALA A 613 2.98 -22.94 21.48
N LYS A 614 3.65 -22.56 20.38
CA LYS A 614 3.22 -21.51 19.47
C LYS A 614 1.85 -21.81 18.87
N ASN A 615 1.61 -23.05 18.44
CA ASN A 615 0.33 -23.46 17.86
C ASN A 615 -0.83 -23.36 18.87
N ARG A 616 -0.60 -23.72 20.14
CA ARG A 616 -1.58 -23.47 21.20
C ARG A 616 -1.86 -21.98 21.38
N HIS A 617 -0.81 -21.15 21.38
CA HIS A 617 -0.95 -19.69 21.48
C HIS A 617 -1.68 -19.11 20.26
N ASN A 618 -1.40 -19.60 19.06
CA ASN A 618 -2.04 -19.19 17.81
C ASN A 618 -3.51 -19.59 17.78
N ALA A 619 -3.86 -20.80 18.23
CA ALA A 619 -5.24 -21.24 18.37
C ALA A 619 -6.02 -20.34 19.35
N ALA A 620 -5.44 -20.04 20.52
CA ALA A 620 -6.04 -19.10 21.47
C ALA A 620 -6.20 -17.70 20.87
N THR A 621 -5.23 -17.24 20.08
CA THR A 621 -5.26 -15.94 19.41
C THR A 621 -6.31 -15.89 18.31
N ALA A 622 -6.47 -16.95 17.51
CA ALA A 622 -7.54 -17.08 16.53
C ALA A 622 -8.92 -17.09 17.21
N GLY A 623 -9.06 -17.79 18.34
CA GLY A 623 -10.27 -17.75 19.17
C GLY A 623 -10.61 -16.35 19.68
N LEU A 624 -9.62 -15.62 20.22
CA LEU A 624 -9.78 -14.23 20.64
C LEU A 624 -10.13 -13.31 19.47
N TYR A 625 -9.52 -13.52 18.30
CA TYR A 625 -9.85 -12.77 17.09
C TYR A 625 -11.31 -12.99 16.69
N LEU A 626 -11.75 -14.24 16.58
CA LEU A 626 -13.14 -14.56 16.23
C LEU A 626 -14.12 -14.02 17.27
N LEU A 627 -13.81 -14.12 18.56
CA LEU A 627 -14.62 -13.56 19.63
C LEU A 627 -14.70 -12.02 19.52
N ALA A 628 -13.58 -11.34 19.30
CA ALA A 628 -13.55 -9.90 19.15
C ALA A 628 -14.35 -9.43 17.91
N ARG A 629 -14.30 -10.18 16.81
CA ARG A 629 -15.11 -9.89 15.62
C ARG A 629 -16.59 -10.19 15.83
N LEU A 630 -16.92 -11.25 16.56
CA LEU A 630 -18.28 -11.59 16.93
C LEU A 630 -18.91 -10.53 17.85
N ILE A 631 -18.19 -10.06 18.87
CA ILE A 631 -18.68 -8.99 19.77
C ILE A 631 -18.92 -7.70 18.99
N HIS A 632 -17.98 -7.33 18.10
CA HIS A 632 -18.16 -6.17 17.22
C HIS A 632 -19.42 -6.32 16.36
N PHE A 633 -19.55 -7.46 15.67
CA PHE A 633 -20.70 -7.76 14.82
C PHE A 633 -22.02 -7.75 15.61
N PHE A 634 -22.01 -8.27 16.83
CA PHE A 634 -23.16 -8.28 17.74
C PHE A 634 -23.61 -6.87 18.13
N VAL A 635 -22.70 -6.00 18.51
CA VAL A 635 -23.06 -4.62 18.87
C VAL A 635 -23.51 -3.83 17.64
N ILE A 636 -22.90 -4.04 16.47
CA ILE A 636 -23.40 -3.45 15.22
C ILE A 636 -24.81 -3.95 14.92
N THR A 637 -25.09 -5.24 15.11
CA THR A 637 -26.44 -5.82 14.97
C THR A 637 -27.42 -5.17 15.95
N LEU A 638 -27.03 -4.96 17.21
CA LEU A 638 -27.85 -4.24 18.20
C LEU A 638 -28.15 -2.80 17.78
N ILE A 639 -27.16 -2.06 17.29
CA ILE A 639 -27.33 -0.69 16.80
C ILE A 639 -28.29 -0.66 15.61
N THR A 640 -28.13 -1.60 14.67
CA THR A 640 -29.01 -1.71 13.49
C THR A 640 -30.44 -2.09 13.88
N MET A 641 -30.63 -3.12 14.72
CA MET A 641 -31.97 -3.53 15.18
C MET A 641 -32.64 -2.46 16.05
N GLY A 642 -31.87 -1.74 16.88
CA GLY A 642 -32.37 -0.62 17.67
C GLY A 642 -32.80 0.56 16.80
N ALA A 643 -32.11 0.82 15.68
CA ALA A 643 -32.57 1.80 14.70
C ALA A 643 -33.88 1.39 14.03
N VAL A 644 -34.07 0.10 13.75
CA VAL A 644 -35.35 -0.42 13.22
C VAL A 644 -36.48 -0.25 14.25
N ASP A 645 -36.25 -0.56 15.52
CA ASP A 645 -37.24 -0.35 16.60
C ASP A 645 -37.61 1.12 16.80
N LEU A 646 -36.63 2.02 16.72
CA LEU A 646 -36.85 3.47 16.89
C LEU A 646 -37.35 4.16 15.62
N TYR A 647 -37.29 3.50 14.46
CA TYR A 647 -37.66 4.09 13.17
C TYR A 647 -39.10 4.65 13.14
N PRO A 648 -40.14 4.00 13.70
CA PRO A 648 -41.49 4.57 13.74
C PRO A 648 -41.59 5.91 14.48
N SER A 649 -40.67 6.20 15.39
CA SER A 649 -40.67 7.42 16.22
C SER A 649 -39.77 8.53 15.66
N LEU A 650 -38.61 8.18 15.08
CA LEU A 650 -37.58 9.13 14.63
C LEU A 650 -37.42 9.17 13.10
N GLY A 651 -38.07 8.28 12.36
CA GLY A 651 -37.90 8.11 10.92
C GLY A 651 -36.45 7.87 10.51
N ALA A 652 -36.03 8.46 9.39
CA ALA A 652 -34.67 8.32 8.85
C ALA A 652 -33.57 8.83 9.80
N LEU A 653 -33.90 9.68 10.79
CA LEU A 653 -32.93 10.11 11.79
C LEU A 653 -32.42 8.92 12.62
N ALA A 654 -33.24 7.90 12.90
CA ALA A 654 -32.80 6.70 13.61
C ALA A 654 -31.66 5.98 12.87
N ILE A 655 -31.78 5.81 11.56
CA ILE A 655 -30.79 5.14 10.71
C ILE A 655 -29.52 5.99 10.59
N ALA A 656 -29.66 7.30 10.43
CA ALA A 656 -28.53 8.22 10.38
C ALA A 656 -27.73 8.21 11.69
N LEU A 657 -28.42 8.28 12.84
CA LEU A 657 -27.81 8.19 14.16
C LEU A 657 -27.14 6.83 14.38
N ALA A 658 -27.76 5.73 13.96
CA ALA A 658 -27.15 4.40 14.01
C ALA A 658 -25.87 4.32 13.17
N SER A 659 -25.81 4.95 12.00
CA SER A 659 -24.61 4.98 11.16
C SER A 659 -23.46 5.70 11.86
N VAL A 660 -23.74 6.85 12.49
CA VAL A 660 -22.78 7.61 13.28
C VAL A 660 -22.33 6.81 14.51
N LEU A 661 -23.28 6.20 15.23
CA LEU A 661 -23.02 5.40 16.42
C LEU A 661 -22.22 4.14 16.09
N ALA A 662 -22.51 3.47 14.98
CA ALA A 662 -21.78 2.31 14.50
C ALA A 662 -20.32 2.65 14.16
N LEU A 663 -20.08 3.77 13.48
CA LEU A 663 -18.72 4.24 13.19
C LEU A 663 -17.97 4.62 14.47
N ALA A 664 -18.60 5.40 15.36
CA ALA A 664 -18.01 5.79 16.64
C ALA A 664 -17.70 4.58 17.52
N PHE A 665 -18.65 3.64 17.63
CA PHE A 665 -18.45 2.37 18.33
C PHE A 665 -17.30 1.59 17.72
N THR A 666 -17.23 1.45 16.39
CA THR A 666 -16.15 0.72 15.71
C THR A 666 -14.77 1.30 16.05
N VAL A 667 -14.63 2.64 16.02
CA VAL A 667 -13.40 3.33 16.36
C VAL A 667 -12.99 3.06 17.82
N VAL A 668 -13.92 3.28 18.76
CA VAL A 668 -13.65 3.09 20.19
C VAL A 668 -13.38 1.63 20.51
N TYR A 669 -14.18 0.72 19.98
CA TYR A 669 -14.07 -0.72 20.19
C TYR A 669 -12.71 -1.24 19.75
N PHE A 670 -12.29 -0.99 18.51
CA PHE A 670 -11.00 -1.49 18.04
C PHE A 670 -9.82 -0.82 18.72
N ALA A 671 -9.95 0.46 19.10
CA ALA A 671 -8.93 1.08 19.94
C ALA A 671 -8.82 0.41 21.31
N LEU A 672 -9.94 0.08 21.97
CA LEU A 672 -9.93 -0.64 23.23
C LEU A 672 -9.38 -2.06 23.09
N ILE A 673 -9.78 -2.82 22.07
CA ILE A 673 -9.26 -4.17 21.80
C ILE A 673 -7.75 -4.14 21.59
N GLU A 674 -7.26 -3.19 20.78
CA GLU A 674 -5.85 -3.05 20.52
C GLU A 674 -5.07 -2.70 21.80
N ARG A 675 -5.54 -1.71 22.58
CA ARG A 675 -4.93 -1.32 23.86
C ARG A 675 -4.99 -2.46 24.88
N ALA A 676 -6.10 -3.20 24.96
CA ALA A 676 -6.24 -4.35 25.83
C ALA A 676 -5.27 -5.49 25.45
N SER A 677 -5.01 -5.69 24.15
CA SER A 677 -4.06 -6.71 23.68
C SER A 677 -2.63 -6.47 24.15
N THR A 678 -2.24 -5.22 24.40
CA THR A 678 -0.94 -4.84 24.98
C THR A 678 -0.99 -4.61 26.49
N GLY A 679 -2.12 -4.89 27.15
CA GLY A 679 -2.33 -4.61 28.57
C GLY A 679 -2.28 -3.11 28.89
N PHE A 680 -2.72 -2.28 27.95
CA PHE A 680 -2.72 -0.81 28.00
C PHE A 680 -1.33 -0.17 28.12
N LYS A 681 -0.27 -0.96 27.86
CA LYS A 681 1.12 -0.48 27.90
C LYS A 681 1.61 -0.18 26.48
N PRO A 682 2.49 0.82 26.32
CA PRO A 682 3.22 1.01 25.06
C PRO A 682 4.03 -0.24 24.73
N GLN A 683 4.14 -0.56 23.45
CA GLN A 683 5.09 -1.58 22.99
C GLN A 683 6.50 -1.07 23.28
N LYS A 684 7.40 -2.01 23.55
CA LYS A 684 8.83 -1.74 23.69
C LYS A 684 9.56 -2.30 22.47
N PRO A 685 10.68 -1.70 22.06
CA PRO A 685 11.63 -2.35 21.15
C PRO A 685 11.94 -3.77 21.61
N LEU A 686 11.93 -4.72 20.67
CA LEU A 686 12.16 -6.13 20.93
C LEU A 686 13.25 -6.66 20.00
N TYR A 687 14.06 -7.56 20.52
CA TYR A 687 14.93 -8.42 19.73
C TYR A 687 14.80 -9.83 20.26
N CYS A 688 14.06 -10.67 19.53
CA CYS A 688 13.66 -12.00 19.97
C CYS A 688 13.48 -12.94 18.77
N SER A 689 13.40 -14.24 19.01
CA SER A 689 13.06 -15.21 17.97
C SER A 689 11.54 -15.31 17.77
N ILE A 690 11.12 -15.69 16.55
CA ILE A 690 9.72 -16.02 16.26
C ILE A 690 9.17 -17.21 17.07
N TYR A 691 10.06 -17.96 17.74
CA TYR A 691 9.73 -19.10 18.60
C TYR A 691 9.61 -18.72 20.08
N GLU A 692 9.71 -17.45 20.43
CA GLU A 692 9.61 -16.98 21.81
C GLU A 692 8.25 -16.33 22.10
N PRO A 693 7.71 -16.48 23.34
CA PRO A 693 6.42 -15.89 23.71
C PRO A 693 6.33 -14.37 23.55
N ALA A 694 7.47 -13.66 23.60
CA ALA A 694 7.53 -12.22 23.36
C ALA A 694 7.03 -11.86 21.95
N PHE A 695 7.49 -12.60 20.92
CA PHE A 695 7.02 -12.43 19.55
C PHE A 695 5.56 -12.86 19.39
N TRP A 696 5.14 -13.97 19.99
CA TRP A 696 3.75 -14.44 19.84
C TRP A 696 2.72 -13.44 20.40
N ARG A 697 3.07 -12.71 21.47
CA ARG A 697 2.25 -11.61 21.97
C ARG A 697 2.17 -10.45 20.98
N HIS A 698 3.26 -10.20 20.24
CA HIS A 698 3.32 -9.21 19.18
C HIS A 698 2.45 -9.62 17.98
N GLU A 699 2.52 -10.88 17.53
CA GLU A 699 1.62 -11.42 16.49
C GLU A 699 0.15 -11.33 16.91
N ARG A 700 -0.17 -11.61 18.17
CA ARG A 700 -1.53 -11.42 18.71
C ARG A 700 -1.98 -9.97 18.61
N PHE A 701 -1.12 -9.02 18.94
CA PHE A 701 -1.41 -7.60 18.81
C PHE A 701 -1.75 -7.25 17.36
N TRP A 702 -0.94 -7.66 16.38
CA TRP A 702 -1.23 -7.41 14.96
C TRP A 702 -2.54 -8.04 14.52
N LYS A 703 -2.81 -9.28 14.92
CA LYS A 703 -4.03 -9.99 14.53
C LYS A 703 -5.30 -9.38 15.12
N LEU A 704 -5.25 -8.91 16.36
CA LEU A 704 -6.40 -8.27 17.03
C LEU A 704 -6.59 -6.81 16.59
N ALA A 705 -5.53 -6.15 16.13
CA ALA A 705 -5.64 -4.82 15.57
C ALA A 705 -6.48 -4.83 14.28
N SER A 706 -7.43 -3.90 14.16
CA SER A 706 -8.18 -3.68 12.93
C SER A 706 -7.82 -2.32 12.38
N ILE A 707 -7.47 -2.26 11.10
CA ILE A 707 -7.01 -1.00 10.46
C ILE A 707 -7.90 -0.56 9.31
N ASP A 708 -8.75 -1.43 8.80
CA ASP A 708 -9.55 -1.14 7.61
C ASP A 708 -10.53 0.03 7.83
N TYR A 709 -11.06 0.21 9.05
CA TYR A 709 -11.95 1.33 9.36
C TYR A 709 -11.24 2.69 9.36
N ILE A 710 -9.92 2.71 9.55
CA ILE A 710 -9.14 3.94 9.66
C ILE A 710 -9.09 4.69 8.31
N GLN A 711 -9.16 3.96 7.18
CA GLN A 711 -9.13 4.53 5.83
C GLN A 711 -10.32 5.47 5.56
N VAL A 712 -11.44 5.30 6.26
CA VAL A 712 -12.61 6.21 6.16
C VAL A 712 -12.24 7.64 6.59
N PHE A 713 -11.20 7.80 7.41
CA PHE A 713 -10.75 9.08 7.95
C PHE A 713 -9.59 9.71 7.15
N ASP A 714 -9.20 9.14 6.01
CA ASP A 714 -8.10 9.65 5.18
C ASP A 714 -8.34 11.13 4.78
N GLY A 715 -7.36 11.99 5.08
CA GLY A 715 -7.44 13.43 4.88
C GLY A 715 -8.34 14.18 5.89
N THR A 716 -8.70 13.59 7.02
CA THR A 716 -9.48 14.27 8.05
C THR A 716 -8.68 14.54 9.32
N PRO A 717 -8.98 15.61 10.07
CA PRO A 717 -8.43 15.84 11.41
C PRO A 717 -8.66 14.68 12.39
N PHE A 718 -9.77 13.94 12.21
CA PHE A 718 -10.16 12.85 13.09
C PHE A 718 -9.17 11.69 13.08
N LYS A 719 -8.50 11.44 11.95
CA LYS A 719 -7.49 10.38 11.84
C LYS A 719 -6.35 10.58 12.85
N ASN A 720 -5.94 11.83 13.09
CA ASN A 720 -4.93 12.15 14.10
C ASN A 720 -5.40 11.84 15.53
N VAL A 721 -6.69 12.03 15.82
CA VAL A 721 -7.27 11.68 17.12
C VAL A 721 -7.26 10.16 17.31
N ILE A 722 -7.64 9.41 16.27
CA ILE A 722 -7.64 7.94 16.28
C ILE A 722 -6.23 7.42 16.48
N TRP A 723 -5.22 7.97 15.79
CA TRP A 723 -3.84 7.55 15.99
C TRP A 723 -3.34 7.77 17.42
N ARG A 724 -3.70 8.91 18.04
CA ARG A 724 -3.38 9.17 19.45
C ARG A 724 -4.11 8.23 20.40
N LEU A 725 -5.38 7.93 20.13
CA LEU A 725 -6.17 6.96 20.90
C LEU A 725 -5.53 5.56 20.87
N LEU A 726 -4.96 5.17 19.72
CA LEU A 726 -4.22 3.93 19.56
C LEU A 726 -2.79 3.97 20.16
N GLY A 727 -2.35 5.16 20.60
CA GLY A 727 -1.10 5.37 21.33
C GLY A 727 0.09 5.84 20.48
N ALA A 728 -0.12 6.19 19.20
CA ALA A 728 0.92 6.87 18.41
C ALA A 728 1.13 8.31 18.88
N ARG A 729 2.37 8.79 18.82
CA ARG A 729 2.72 10.17 19.17
C ARG A 729 2.60 11.05 17.93
N ILE A 730 1.42 11.63 17.71
CA ILE A 730 1.12 12.46 16.53
C ILE A 730 1.05 13.95 16.90
N GLY A 731 1.81 14.77 16.17
CA GLY A 731 1.85 16.23 16.27
C GLY A 731 0.57 16.92 15.77
N LYS A 732 0.53 18.24 15.92
CA LYS A 732 -0.59 19.09 15.53
C LYS A 732 -0.71 19.16 14.01
N ARG A 733 -1.95 19.15 13.49
CA ARG A 733 -2.29 19.40 12.07
C ARG A 733 -1.55 18.51 11.06
N VAL A 734 -1.12 17.32 11.48
CA VAL A 734 -0.59 16.30 10.57
C VAL A 734 -1.64 15.98 9.52
N PHE A 735 -1.22 15.96 8.27
CA PHE A 735 -2.04 15.48 7.16
C PHE A 735 -1.70 14.02 6.89
N ASP A 736 -2.71 13.17 6.85
CA ASP A 736 -2.56 11.74 6.61
C ASP A 736 -3.59 11.28 5.57
N ASP A 737 -3.13 10.89 4.38
CA ASP A 737 -3.94 10.42 3.25
C ASP A 737 -3.84 8.90 3.00
N GLY A 738 -3.58 8.15 4.06
CA GLY A 738 -3.53 6.68 3.99
C GLY A 738 -2.18 6.09 4.43
N CYS A 739 -1.52 6.72 5.40
CA CYS A 739 -0.34 6.17 6.06
C CYS A 739 -0.70 4.96 6.91
N PHE A 740 0.19 3.97 6.96
CA PHE A 740 0.03 2.76 7.75
C PHE A 740 1.12 2.63 8.82
N PHE A 741 0.69 2.44 10.07
CA PHE A 741 1.54 2.21 11.25
C PHE A 741 1.28 0.82 11.86
N PRO A 742 2.11 -0.20 11.58
CA PRO A 742 2.02 -1.48 12.25
C PRO A 742 2.18 -1.36 13.78
N GLU A 743 3.29 -0.79 14.27
CA GLU A 743 3.57 -0.60 15.71
C GLU A 743 3.34 0.85 16.13
N ARG A 744 2.07 1.25 16.24
CA ARG A 744 1.66 2.65 16.48
C ARG A 744 2.39 3.31 17.65
N THR A 745 2.57 2.60 18.76
CA THR A 745 3.21 3.16 19.97
C THR A 745 4.71 3.43 19.85
N LEU A 746 5.35 2.88 18.81
CA LEU A 746 6.77 3.09 18.49
C LEU A 746 6.98 4.25 17.50
N VAL A 747 5.89 4.79 16.93
CA VAL A 747 5.94 5.86 15.94
C VAL A 747 5.78 7.24 16.61
N THR A 748 6.63 8.18 16.21
CA THR A 748 6.51 9.61 16.54
C THR A 748 6.48 10.43 15.26
N ILE A 749 5.44 11.26 15.08
CA ILE A 749 5.29 12.18 13.94
C ILE A 749 5.15 13.60 14.47
N GLY A 750 5.98 14.52 13.98
CA GLY A 750 5.97 15.93 14.38
C GLY A 750 4.83 16.75 13.76
N ASP A 751 4.71 18.00 14.21
CA ASP A 751 3.67 18.95 13.79
C ASP A 751 3.73 19.24 12.28
N ASP A 752 2.58 19.51 11.65
CA ASP A 752 2.45 19.93 10.25
C ASP A 752 3.11 18.99 9.22
N SER A 753 3.34 17.73 9.61
CA SER A 753 3.88 16.70 8.71
C SER A 753 2.83 16.21 7.72
N THR A 754 3.29 15.77 6.55
CA THR A 754 2.47 15.30 5.44
C THR A 754 2.78 13.83 5.14
N LEU A 755 1.79 12.97 5.32
CA LEU A 755 1.88 11.52 5.07
C LEU A 755 1.01 11.18 3.87
N ASN A 756 1.64 10.97 2.71
CA ASN A 756 0.90 10.70 1.46
C ASN A 756 0.28 9.29 1.42
N ALA A 757 -0.60 9.09 0.44
CA ALA A 757 -1.25 7.80 0.21
C ALA A 757 -0.23 6.67 -0.01
N GLY A 758 -0.51 5.51 0.61
CA GLY A 758 0.31 4.31 0.48
C GLY A 758 1.62 4.31 1.27
N THR A 759 1.89 5.38 2.05
CA THR A 759 3.06 5.45 2.92
C THR A 759 2.98 4.44 4.07
N VAL A 760 4.13 3.95 4.51
CA VAL A 760 4.24 3.04 5.65
C VAL A 760 5.35 3.52 6.57
N VAL A 761 5.09 3.52 7.88
CA VAL A 761 6.14 3.63 8.90
C VAL A 761 6.12 2.34 9.72
N GLN A 762 7.01 1.41 9.36
CA GLN A 762 7.13 0.10 9.96
C GLN A 762 8.30 0.06 10.94
N CYS A 763 7.98 -0.12 12.22
CA CYS A 763 8.94 -0.10 13.33
C CYS A 763 9.47 -1.50 13.68
N HIS A 764 9.40 -2.44 12.75
CA HIS A 764 9.97 -3.77 12.89
C HIS A 764 10.59 -4.32 11.59
N SER A 765 11.42 -5.35 11.72
CA SER A 765 11.83 -6.29 10.67
C SER A 765 11.74 -7.72 11.20
N GLN A 766 11.39 -8.64 10.32
CA GLN A 766 11.50 -10.07 10.55
C GLN A 766 12.49 -10.60 9.51
N GLU A 767 13.56 -11.25 9.95
CA GLU A 767 14.67 -11.73 9.10
C GLU A 767 15.00 -13.17 9.56
N ASP A 768 14.72 -14.18 8.72
CA ASP A 768 15.04 -15.60 8.98
C ASP A 768 14.71 -16.10 10.40
N GLY A 769 13.54 -15.73 10.92
CA GLY A 769 13.08 -16.15 12.25
C GLY A 769 13.61 -15.32 13.43
N ALA A 770 14.36 -14.25 13.18
CA ALA A 770 14.64 -13.19 14.13
C ALA A 770 13.66 -12.02 13.92
N PHE A 771 13.08 -11.54 15.02
CA PHE A 771 12.23 -10.34 15.04
C PHE A 771 12.98 -9.20 15.73
N LYS A 772 13.06 -8.05 15.08
CA LYS A 772 13.72 -6.83 15.54
C LYS A 772 12.74 -5.67 15.44
N SER A 773 12.59 -4.87 16.48
CA SER A 773 11.80 -3.64 16.44
C SER A 773 12.48 -2.51 17.19
N ASP A 774 12.24 -1.28 16.75
CA ASP A 774 12.75 -0.07 17.40
C ASP A 774 11.84 1.14 17.08
N CYS A 775 12.00 2.23 17.83
CA CYS A 775 11.25 3.46 17.61
C CYS A 775 11.65 4.13 16.29
N SER A 776 10.69 4.75 15.61
CA SER A 776 10.96 5.63 14.46
C SER A 776 10.37 7.02 14.71
N ALA A 777 11.16 8.06 14.42
CA ALA A 777 10.78 9.45 14.65
C ALA A 777 10.83 10.26 13.36
N VAL A 778 9.73 10.95 13.06
CA VAL A 778 9.59 11.89 11.95
C VAL A 778 9.41 13.29 12.52
N GLY A 779 10.31 14.21 12.21
CA GLY A 779 10.28 15.60 12.68
C GLY A 779 9.08 16.39 12.14
N SER A 780 8.86 17.58 12.67
CA SER A 780 7.83 18.51 12.19
C SER A 780 8.08 18.97 10.76
N GLY A 781 7.01 19.20 9.99
CA GLY A 781 7.04 19.70 8.62
C GLY A 781 7.57 18.72 7.59
N CYS A 782 7.78 17.45 7.95
CA CYS A 782 8.30 16.46 7.00
C CYS A 782 7.24 16.06 5.98
N THR A 783 7.68 15.67 4.78
CA THR A 783 6.82 15.06 3.75
C THR A 783 7.28 13.65 3.44
N LEU A 784 6.42 12.65 3.68
CA LEU A 784 6.64 11.29 3.16
C LEU A 784 5.88 11.16 1.84
N GLY A 785 6.61 10.97 0.73
CA GLY A 785 6.07 10.87 -0.62
C GLY A 785 5.16 9.67 -0.84
N VAL A 786 4.37 9.69 -1.92
CA VAL A 786 3.40 8.62 -2.25
C VAL A 786 4.09 7.26 -2.28
N GLY A 787 3.57 6.28 -1.53
CA GLY A 787 4.14 4.93 -1.48
C GLY A 787 5.49 4.78 -0.77
N ALA A 788 6.01 5.83 -0.11
CA ALA A 788 7.27 5.76 0.63
C ALA A 788 7.18 4.78 1.82
N PHE A 789 8.26 4.06 2.08
CA PHE A 789 8.35 3.04 3.11
C PHE A 789 9.49 3.38 4.07
N VAL A 790 9.14 3.65 5.33
CA VAL A 790 10.06 4.01 6.39
C VAL A 790 10.24 2.83 7.33
N HIS A 791 11.47 2.37 7.51
CA HIS A 791 11.78 1.22 8.35
C HIS A 791 12.03 1.61 9.82
N TYR A 792 12.50 0.67 10.63
CA TYR A 792 12.62 0.83 12.09
C TYR A 792 13.92 1.52 12.49
N GLY A 793 13.91 2.17 13.67
CA GLY A 793 15.12 2.79 14.22
C GLY A 793 15.58 4.03 13.46
N VAL A 794 14.71 4.65 12.66
CA VAL A 794 15.07 5.82 11.84
C VAL A 794 14.75 7.13 12.56
N THR A 795 15.50 8.17 12.21
CA THR A 795 15.19 9.55 12.60
C THR A 795 15.18 10.46 11.38
N ILE A 796 14.05 11.10 11.10
CA ILE A 796 13.89 12.05 10.00
C ILE A 796 13.86 13.47 10.58
N GLY A 797 14.84 14.29 10.21
CA GLY A 797 14.98 15.68 10.66
C GLY A 797 13.85 16.58 10.17
N HIS A 798 13.66 17.73 10.83
CA HIS A 798 12.56 18.65 10.56
C HIS A 798 12.57 19.15 9.11
N GLY A 799 11.39 19.19 8.48
CA GLY A 799 11.22 19.68 7.11
C GLY A 799 11.82 18.78 6.03
N ALA A 800 12.30 17.58 6.36
CA ALA A 800 12.86 16.67 5.36
C ALA A 800 11.78 16.07 4.46
N VAL A 801 12.18 15.68 3.25
CA VAL A 801 11.29 15.17 2.21
C VAL A 801 11.78 13.81 1.74
N LEU A 802 10.93 12.78 1.85
CA LEU A 802 11.11 11.52 1.13
C LEU A 802 10.34 11.58 -0.19
N ALA A 803 11.02 11.32 -1.30
CA ALA A 803 10.44 11.22 -2.63
C ALA A 803 9.45 10.04 -2.72
N PRO A 804 8.60 9.97 -3.76
CA PRO A 804 7.72 8.83 -3.99
C PRO A 804 8.47 7.50 -3.99
N ASP A 805 7.80 6.44 -3.55
CA ASP A 805 8.29 5.05 -3.52
C ASP A 805 9.59 4.79 -2.72
N SER A 806 10.16 5.82 -2.08
CA SER A 806 11.43 5.73 -1.36
C SER A 806 11.42 4.66 -0.28
N PHE A 807 12.48 3.87 -0.19
CA PHE A 807 12.68 2.89 0.89
C PHE A 807 13.78 3.36 1.84
N LEU A 808 13.39 3.96 2.97
CA LEU A 808 14.33 4.40 3.99
C LEU A 808 14.74 3.21 4.87
N MET A 809 16.02 2.85 4.78
CA MET A 809 16.59 1.69 5.49
C MET A 809 16.56 1.87 7.00
N LYS A 810 16.54 0.75 7.71
CA LYS A 810 16.60 0.70 9.17
C LYS A 810 17.83 1.43 9.71
N GLY A 811 17.65 2.20 10.79
CA GLY A 811 18.75 2.93 11.43
C GLY A 811 19.21 4.22 10.75
N GLU A 812 18.64 4.60 9.60
CA GLU A 812 19.05 5.80 8.89
C GLU A 812 18.63 7.08 9.62
N GLU A 813 19.51 8.08 9.56
CA GLU A 813 19.27 9.45 10.02
C GLU A 813 19.27 10.40 8.82
N ILE A 814 18.12 11.06 8.59
CA ILE A 814 17.96 12.08 7.55
C ILE A 814 18.15 13.46 8.19
N PRO A 815 19.05 14.31 7.67
CA PRO A 815 19.20 15.69 8.14
C PRO A 815 17.93 16.52 7.97
N SER A 816 17.79 17.57 8.78
CA SER A 816 16.69 18.53 8.62
C SER A 816 16.73 19.18 7.24
N ARG A 817 15.57 19.34 6.61
CA ARG A 817 15.37 19.93 5.28
C ARG A 817 16.06 19.21 4.12
N ALA A 818 16.60 18.01 4.34
CA ALA A 818 17.18 17.21 3.27
C ALA A 818 16.09 16.54 2.42
N GLN A 819 16.38 16.37 1.14
CA GLN A 819 15.54 15.60 0.21
C GLN A 819 16.19 14.26 -0.10
N TRP A 820 15.43 13.18 0.08
CA TRP A 820 15.92 11.81 -0.07
C TRP A 820 14.99 11.00 -0.96
N GLY A 821 15.52 10.10 -1.77
CA GLY A 821 14.75 9.32 -2.71
C GLY A 821 15.37 7.99 -3.14
N GLY A 822 14.53 7.09 -3.64
CA GLY A 822 14.90 5.82 -4.25
C GLY A 822 14.83 4.61 -3.32
N ASN A 823 15.20 3.44 -3.85
CA ASN A 823 15.14 2.16 -3.15
C ASN A 823 16.48 1.39 -3.29
N PRO A 824 17.37 1.42 -2.27
CA PRO A 824 17.26 2.17 -1.01
C PRO A 824 17.35 3.69 -1.17
N ALA A 825 16.75 4.43 -0.23
CA ALA A 825 16.71 5.88 -0.25
C ALA A 825 18.10 6.50 -0.03
N ARG A 826 18.41 7.56 -0.76
CA ARG A 826 19.63 8.37 -0.63
C ARG A 826 19.31 9.83 -0.79
N GLU A 827 20.23 10.68 -0.35
CA GLU A 827 20.18 12.10 -0.63
C GLU A 827 20.07 12.35 -2.14
N MET A 828 19.08 13.15 -2.51
CA MET A 828 18.89 13.62 -3.88
C MET A 828 19.51 15.03 -3.99
N PRO A 829 20.10 15.39 -5.15
CA PRO A 829 20.45 16.77 -5.41
C PRO A 829 19.22 17.66 -5.24
N ASP A 830 19.39 18.85 -4.67
CA ASP A 830 18.33 19.86 -4.62
C ASP A 830 17.87 20.16 -6.05
N HIS A 831 16.76 19.56 -6.48
CA HIS A 831 16.19 19.83 -7.78
C HIS A 831 15.37 21.11 -7.71
N ILE A 832 16.09 22.23 -7.56
CA ILE A 832 15.63 23.56 -7.92
C ILE A 832 16.79 24.16 -8.74
N PRO A 833 16.65 24.38 -10.05
CA PRO A 833 17.56 25.27 -10.73
C PRO A 833 17.44 26.64 -10.04
N HIS A 834 18.45 27.03 -9.29
CA HIS A 834 18.64 28.43 -8.94
C HIS A 834 18.76 29.19 -10.25
N LEU A 835 17.70 29.88 -10.67
CA LEU A 835 17.82 30.93 -11.66
C LEU A 835 18.70 32.01 -11.04
N GLU A 836 19.96 32.06 -11.47
CA GLU A 836 20.91 33.12 -11.12
C GLU A 836 20.29 34.50 -11.38
N GLY A 837 20.63 35.44 -10.50
CA GLY A 837 19.96 36.71 -10.32
C GLY A 837 19.83 37.56 -11.58
N ARG A 838 18.66 38.18 -11.74
CA ARG A 838 18.53 39.38 -12.58
C ARG A 838 19.13 40.57 -11.82
N PRO A 839 19.96 41.41 -12.46
CA PRO A 839 20.47 42.62 -11.86
C PRO A 839 19.34 43.61 -11.60
N GLU A 840 19.30 44.17 -10.39
CA GLU A 840 18.41 45.27 -10.01
C GLU A 840 18.64 46.46 -10.94
N HIS A 841 17.61 46.84 -11.69
CA HIS A 841 17.59 48.12 -12.41
C HIS A 841 16.93 49.16 -11.49
N ASN A 842 17.76 50.01 -10.88
CA ASN A 842 17.34 51.21 -10.19
C ASN A 842 16.57 52.13 -11.15
N ALA A 843 15.26 52.24 -10.98
CA ALA A 843 14.45 53.28 -11.62
C ALA A 843 14.34 54.47 -10.66
N ALA A 844 15.17 55.48 -10.89
CA ALA A 844 15.06 56.78 -10.26
C ALA A 844 13.82 57.52 -10.78
N HIS A 845 13.08 58.12 -9.85
CA HIS A 845 11.99 59.05 -10.11
C HIS A 845 12.46 60.26 -10.93
N ALA A 846 11.78 60.55 -12.04
CA ALA A 846 11.75 61.88 -12.65
C ALA A 846 10.31 62.22 -13.07
N SER A 847 9.69 63.17 -12.38
CA SER A 847 8.43 63.81 -12.75
C SER A 847 8.56 64.60 -14.06
N PRO A 848 7.51 64.67 -14.91
CA PRO A 848 7.46 65.63 -15.99
C PRO A 848 6.77 66.93 -15.52
N ALA A 849 7.43 68.07 -15.74
CA ALA A 849 6.82 69.38 -15.67
C ALA A 849 6.87 70.04 -17.06
N ARG A 850 5.67 70.32 -17.59
CA ARG A 850 5.23 71.40 -18.51
C ARG A 850 6.10 71.77 -19.73
N GLY A 851 5.42 71.88 -20.88
CA GLY A 851 5.76 72.89 -21.88
C GLY A 851 5.26 72.60 -23.30
N ASN A 852 4.14 73.25 -23.64
CA ASN A 852 3.50 73.45 -24.96
C ASN A 852 2.88 72.25 -25.69
#